data_AF-A0A1B5L0V7-F1
#
_entry.id   AF-A0A1B5L0V7-F1
#
_cell.length_a   1.000
_cell.length_b   1.000
_cell.length_c   1.000
_cell.angle_alpha   90.00
_cell.angle_beta   90.00
_cell.angle_gamma   90.00
#
_symmetry.space_group_name_H-M   'P 1'
#
loop_
_entity.id
_entity.type
_entity.pdbx_description
1 polymer ?
#
loop_
_entity_poly.entity_id
_entity_poly.type
_entity_poly.pdbx_seq_one_letter_code
_entity_poly.pdbx_strand_id
1 'polypeptide(L)'
;MNQGIDARRAFLDSLLYWSNFVARCIAQRLDSQRFHDFVPLVHARHPLPAAVVAQLFLHPQPDNDVSLDPRIPPYIQVLSHLGYIDAPSLLRALYKFSSLHAHIKKSPSPSPSPSQHDPGREPGQDDGRGKEPRRWRGSSWAEEVMFYHVIKTMVEGTALRDSRSALELCQAIAKWMELFTLASNALAADALHNSQAFHDMDVARAAFIPLLLRLVETPVFVQAISRPFARGGFRKHLSNSLSGFMQTLQHAPFVDRLEIFRSDTLAKLDPVDKKKQAAANAAMDELLETTMGVDNFVIPDLPISNTRAALYVFLNASGQTQSGFIDLILASFDVLANAVFRNEASKDAHVLKSFLINKVPLLLCQLAAAHFDTNSSEFCITEALNQVDTSIFPTASLMFDETRNNNPYTESVREEFCTSCALHGLVQREHVERILGETSMSYEPSLEKYAKDKLVQDCLADADKIQGLIRDVEKTDGNAGAVAQALVDLLDNWQYEEDQGEYQPIYEEFGSILLLVLAFAYRYNLTAADIGISSPDSTVARILTRAHVSRERDELTDQEKGHVSGWIHGLFDSDSGGLGDDLMSSCPPQDFYLLVASIFQNIVVAYTYGYLSDDALKGGVEYLVDTFLLPSLVPALRFLTDYLWVEQREQTAVIKILQLILLPSSISGEASTMLFSVRSLVAKPLEHSLRTYQRQDPKNQDIEPLLRALKDSLPQSRRTGGADHHELESWASSSSSGLSGALRHTIQGLVQWAMHPTANSMPTSYTHRQLMAAVRIMGAKRTLGVLLEETRIQSEAGSASVVFDVVGAMVCSPNVTNEGGGPPTTSQMLDSSGSVTWSAQRALTLRQVLRSCAQRAGKMQEDDAVLAEIVIRLHRRVEGHMAVALPQPQAILEAPGMQLDLTGGGDPGLNPGLGDVDAMAAAGGVGGDGLAVDAVGLDATSERDLFGGLDTSMDMFGWDGMDLTGS
;
A
#
# COMPACT_ATOMS: atom_id res chain seq x y z
N MET A 1 -22.01 45.62 50.88
CA MET A 1 -22.65 44.34 50.48
C MET A 1 -23.28 44.43 49.09
N ASN A 2 -24.18 45.37 48.80
CA ASN A 2 -24.98 45.43 47.57
C ASN A 2 -24.21 45.15 46.26
N GLN A 3 -23.08 45.84 46.01
CA GLN A 3 -22.26 45.63 44.81
C GLN A 3 -21.91 44.16 44.51
N GLY A 4 -21.69 43.32 45.53
CA GLY A 4 -21.41 41.89 45.35
C GLY A 4 -22.66 41.04 45.06
N ILE A 5 -23.83 41.51 45.45
CA ILE A 5 -25.13 40.91 45.11
C ILE A 5 -25.49 41.30 43.67
N ASP A 6 -25.34 42.57 43.32
CA ASP A 6 -25.67 43.10 41.99
C ASP A 6 -24.75 42.52 40.90
N ALA A 7 -23.45 42.42 41.17
CA ALA A 7 -22.50 41.74 40.27
C ALA A 7 -22.81 40.23 40.11
N ARG A 8 -23.20 39.54 41.19
CA ARG A 8 -23.63 38.14 41.11
C ARG A 8 -24.92 37.97 40.31
N ARG A 9 -25.84 38.94 40.40
CA ARG A 9 -27.09 38.97 39.61
C ARG A 9 -26.78 39.16 38.13
N ALA A 10 -26.04 40.19 37.77
CA ALA A 10 -25.63 40.47 36.39
C ALA A 10 -24.85 39.31 35.74
N PHE A 11 -24.02 38.59 36.51
CA PHE A 11 -23.35 37.37 36.06
C PHE A 11 -24.35 36.23 35.77
N LEU A 12 -25.32 35.99 36.66
CA LEU A 12 -26.37 34.97 36.45
C LEU A 12 -27.29 35.33 35.28
N ASP A 13 -27.68 36.60 35.14
CA ASP A 13 -28.50 37.08 34.03
C ASP A 13 -27.76 36.91 32.69
N SER A 14 -26.45 37.18 32.66
CA SER A 14 -25.59 36.96 31.49
C SER A 14 -25.38 35.47 31.19
N LEU A 15 -25.22 34.63 32.21
CA LEU A 15 -25.12 33.17 32.07
C LEU A 15 -26.41 32.57 31.49
N LEU A 16 -27.57 33.03 31.96
CA LEU A 16 -28.88 32.67 31.43
C LEU A 16 -29.06 33.17 29.99
N TYR A 17 -28.62 34.39 29.67
CA TYR A 17 -28.70 34.91 28.31
C TYR A 17 -27.86 34.07 27.32
N TRP A 18 -26.58 33.81 27.64
CA TRP A 18 -25.73 32.98 26.79
C TRP A 18 -26.24 31.55 26.65
N SER A 19 -26.73 30.93 27.73
CA SER A 19 -27.34 29.59 27.66
C SER A 19 -28.52 29.55 26.67
N ASN A 20 -29.43 30.53 26.75
CA ASN A 20 -30.53 30.67 25.80
C ASN A 20 -30.07 30.99 24.37
N PHE A 21 -28.99 31.76 24.21
CA PHE A 21 -28.41 32.09 22.91
C PHE A 21 -27.81 30.84 22.24
N VAL A 22 -26.99 30.06 22.95
CA VAL A 22 -26.40 28.79 22.45
C VAL A 22 -27.50 27.80 22.07
N ALA A 23 -28.49 27.59 22.96
CA ALA A 23 -29.62 26.71 22.69
C ALA A 23 -30.40 27.12 21.43
N ARG A 24 -30.61 28.42 21.20
CA ARG A 24 -31.24 28.93 19.97
C ARG A 24 -30.36 28.76 18.73
N CYS A 25 -29.06 29.00 18.81
CA CYS A 25 -28.14 28.81 17.68
C CYS A 25 -28.11 27.36 17.20
N ILE A 26 -28.18 26.40 18.13
CA ILE A 26 -28.26 24.97 17.81
C ILE A 26 -29.65 24.62 17.25
N ALA A 27 -30.72 24.94 17.98
CA ALA A 27 -32.09 24.56 17.63
C ALA A 27 -32.61 25.21 16.33
N GLN A 28 -32.24 26.46 16.06
CA GLN A 28 -32.59 27.15 14.80
C GLN A 28 -31.61 26.85 13.66
N ARG A 29 -30.59 26.00 13.89
CA ARG A 29 -29.55 25.66 12.90
C ARG A 29 -28.95 26.92 12.25
N LEU A 30 -28.50 27.86 13.09
CA LEU A 30 -27.84 29.09 12.66
C LEU A 30 -26.54 28.79 11.90
N ASP A 31 -26.22 29.62 10.93
CA ASP A 31 -24.97 29.56 10.17
C ASP A 31 -23.81 30.29 10.90
N SER A 32 -22.56 29.96 10.55
CA SER A 32 -21.37 30.51 11.20
C SER A 32 -21.15 32.00 10.94
N GLN A 33 -21.62 32.52 9.80
CA GLN A 33 -21.47 33.92 9.41
C GLN A 33 -22.41 34.83 10.22
N ARG A 34 -23.71 34.51 10.28
CA ARG A 34 -24.64 35.21 11.17
C ARG A 34 -24.30 35.01 12.64
N PHE A 35 -23.74 33.87 13.02
CA PHE A 35 -23.22 33.69 14.39
C PHE A 35 -22.06 34.66 14.68
N HIS A 36 -21.13 34.84 13.75
CA HIS A 36 -20.06 35.85 13.83
C HIS A 36 -20.61 37.28 13.97
N ASP A 37 -21.70 37.61 13.29
CA ASP A 37 -22.29 38.96 13.36
C ASP A 37 -23.08 39.20 14.66
N PHE A 38 -23.75 38.16 15.19
CA PHE A 38 -24.52 38.27 16.43
C PHE A 38 -23.66 38.18 17.71
N VAL A 39 -22.61 37.36 17.72
CA VAL A 39 -21.89 37.06 18.98
C VAL A 39 -21.15 38.27 19.61
N PRO A 40 -20.62 39.27 18.87
CA PRO A 40 -20.10 40.51 19.46
C PRO A 40 -21.20 41.33 20.15
N LEU A 41 -22.41 41.37 19.60
CA LEU A 41 -23.56 42.07 20.18
C LEU A 41 -24.03 41.41 21.48
N VAL A 42 -23.93 40.07 21.56
CA VAL A 42 -24.19 39.30 22.78
C VAL A 42 -23.09 39.56 23.82
N HIS A 43 -21.81 39.43 23.44
CA HIS A 43 -20.68 39.63 24.36
C HIS A 43 -20.61 41.06 24.91
N ALA A 44 -20.90 42.08 24.10
CA ALA A 44 -20.92 43.48 24.52
C ALA A 44 -22.04 43.82 25.53
N ARG A 45 -23.14 43.05 25.55
CA ARG A 45 -24.27 43.25 26.49
C ARG A 45 -24.21 42.32 27.70
N HIS A 46 -23.64 41.14 27.53
CA HIS A 46 -23.58 40.06 28.51
C HIS A 46 -22.16 39.48 28.58
N PRO A 47 -21.15 40.23 29.05
CA PRO A 47 -19.77 39.75 29.08
C PRO A 47 -19.62 38.56 30.04
N LEU A 48 -18.94 37.49 29.60
CA LEU A 48 -18.62 36.31 30.39
C LEU A 48 -17.13 35.96 30.24
N PRO A 49 -16.47 35.40 31.27
CA PRO A 49 -15.09 34.90 31.13
C PRO A 49 -15.01 33.78 30.09
N ALA A 50 -13.92 33.73 29.32
CA ALA A 50 -13.68 32.72 28.28
C ALA A 50 -13.86 31.27 28.78
N ALA A 51 -13.40 30.96 30.00
CA ALA A 51 -13.60 29.65 30.64
C ALA A 51 -15.09 29.31 30.87
N VAL A 52 -15.98 30.29 31.03
CA VAL A 52 -17.42 30.09 31.15
C VAL A 52 -18.06 29.93 29.76
N VAL A 53 -17.66 30.76 28.78
CA VAL A 53 -18.13 30.65 27.39
C VAL A 53 -17.79 29.27 26.81
N ALA A 54 -16.53 28.84 26.91
CA ALA A 54 -16.10 27.51 26.46
C ALA A 54 -16.87 26.37 27.14
N GLN A 55 -17.20 26.51 28.43
CA GLN A 55 -18.04 25.52 29.13
C GLN A 55 -19.49 25.51 28.63
N LEU A 56 -20.09 26.65 28.28
CA LEU A 56 -21.47 26.68 27.77
C LEU A 56 -21.62 25.98 26.41
N PHE A 57 -20.62 26.09 25.53
CA PHE A 57 -20.63 25.40 24.23
C PHE A 57 -20.27 23.92 24.33
N LEU A 58 -19.43 23.50 25.29
CA LEU A 58 -18.95 22.11 25.40
C LEU A 58 -19.68 21.25 26.44
N HIS A 59 -20.68 21.79 27.14
CA HIS A 59 -21.43 21.06 28.16
C HIS A 59 -22.39 20.03 27.54
N PRO A 60 -22.39 18.76 28.01
CA PRO A 60 -23.44 17.78 27.70
C PRO A 60 -24.82 18.31 28.09
N GLN A 61 -25.75 18.30 27.14
CA GLN A 61 -27.09 18.86 27.34
C GLN A 61 -28.00 17.88 28.10
N PRO A 62 -29.15 18.34 28.64
CA PRO A 62 -30.09 17.46 29.36
C PRO A 62 -30.65 16.32 28.51
N ASP A 63 -30.82 16.58 27.22
CA ASP A 63 -31.41 15.76 26.15
C ASP A 63 -30.38 15.01 25.30
N ASN A 64 -29.15 15.52 25.18
CA ASN A 64 -28.04 14.86 24.50
C ASN A 64 -26.79 14.81 25.40
N ASP A 65 -26.48 13.60 25.91
CA ASP A 65 -25.21 13.27 26.57
C ASP A 65 -24.31 12.35 25.72
N VAL A 66 -24.68 12.07 24.47
CA VAL A 66 -24.00 11.10 23.60
C VAL A 66 -22.79 11.72 22.93
N SER A 67 -22.99 12.78 22.14
CA SER A 67 -21.94 13.45 21.34
C SER A 67 -22.23 14.94 21.11
N LEU A 68 -21.19 15.74 20.90
CA LEU A 68 -21.30 17.19 20.64
C LEU A 68 -21.99 17.48 19.28
N ASP A 69 -22.78 18.56 19.18
CA ASP A 69 -23.42 18.94 17.91
C ASP A 69 -22.39 19.50 16.89
N PRO A 70 -22.44 19.08 15.60
CA PRO A 70 -21.44 19.43 14.61
C PRO A 70 -21.36 20.91 14.23
N ARG A 71 -22.26 21.78 14.71
CA ARG A 71 -22.15 23.25 14.53
C ARG A 71 -21.33 23.94 15.61
N ILE A 72 -21.04 23.25 16.70
CA ILE A 72 -20.28 23.82 17.83
C ILE A 72 -18.80 24.08 17.48
N PRO A 73 -18.08 23.24 16.71
CA PRO A 73 -16.71 23.57 16.28
C PRO A 73 -16.60 24.85 15.42
N PRO A 74 -17.45 25.07 14.38
CA PRO A 74 -17.49 26.38 13.69
C PRO A 74 -17.77 27.58 14.60
N TYR A 75 -18.67 27.44 15.59
CA TYR A 75 -18.92 28.50 16.57
C TYR A 75 -17.71 28.76 17.48
N ILE A 76 -17.01 27.71 17.93
CA ILE A 76 -15.80 27.82 18.75
C ILE A 76 -14.63 28.41 17.94
N GLN A 77 -14.51 28.10 16.64
CA GLN A 77 -13.57 28.76 15.75
C GLN A 77 -13.80 30.28 15.74
N VAL A 78 -15.03 30.73 15.49
CA VAL A 78 -15.42 32.15 15.53
C VAL A 78 -15.11 32.78 16.89
N LEU A 79 -15.47 32.12 17.99
CA LEU A 79 -15.20 32.61 19.35
C LEU A 79 -13.70 32.75 19.66
N SER A 80 -12.84 31.87 19.13
CA SER A 80 -11.39 32.01 19.27
C SER A 80 -10.81 33.13 18.40
N HIS A 81 -11.30 33.32 17.17
CA HIS A 81 -10.87 34.43 16.30
C HIS A 81 -11.20 35.79 16.94
N LEU A 82 -12.40 35.92 17.53
CA LEU A 82 -12.84 37.10 18.28
C LEU A 82 -12.19 37.23 19.69
N GLY A 83 -11.38 36.26 20.12
CA GLY A 83 -10.72 36.26 21.43
C GLY A 83 -11.64 36.02 22.63
N TYR A 84 -12.87 35.54 22.41
CA TYR A 84 -13.85 35.21 23.46
C TYR A 84 -13.63 33.80 24.06
N ILE A 85 -12.85 32.93 23.40
CA ILE A 85 -12.34 31.67 23.95
C ILE A 85 -10.83 31.55 23.72
N ASP A 86 -10.07 31.37 24.80
CA ASP A 86 -8.65 31.02 24.79
C ASP A 86 -8.41 29.49 24.83
N ALA A 87 -7.27 29.04 24.28
CA ALA A 87 -6.90 27.62 24.23
C ALA A 87 -6.82 26.94 25.62
N PRO A 88 -6.22 27.53 26.68
CA PRO A 88 -6.29 26.99 28.04
C PRO A 88 -7.74 26.74 28.51
N SER A 89 -8.64 27.71 28.34
CA SER A 89 -10.07 27.55 28.67
C SER A 89 -10.75 26.43 27.89
N LEU A 90 -10.44 26.29 26.59
CA LEU A 90 -11.00 25.24 25.74
C LEU A 90 -10.57 23.85 26.22
N LEU A 91 -9.26 23.62 26.39
CA LEU A 91 -8.73 22.34 26.88
C LEU A 91 -9.25 21.96 28.27
N ARG A 92 -9.48 22.96 29.16
CA ARG A 92 -10.07 22.76 30.49
C ARG A 92 -11.55 22.38 30.43
N ALA A 93 -12.30 22.97 29.51
CA ALA A 93 -13.72 22.65 29.32
C ALA A 93 -13.90 21.22 28.76
N LEU A 94 -13.11 20.83 27.76
CA LEU A 94 -13.06 19.46 27.25
C LEU A 94 -12.67 18.47 28.35
N TYR A 95 -11.56 18.72 29.05
CA TYR A 95 -11.08 17.87 30.14
C TYR A 95 -12.16 17.63 31.21
N LYS A 96 -12.99 18.63 31.51
CA LYS A 96 -14.06 18.53 32.50
C LYS A 96 -15.18 17.56 32.07
N PHE A 97 -15.49 17.52 30.77
CA PHE A 97 -16.65 16.82 30.21
C PHE A 97 -16.32 15.54 29.43
N SER A 98 -15.04 15.24 29.21
CA SER A 98 -14.54 14.03 28.53
C SER A 98 -15.10 12.71 29.09
N SER A 99 -15.40 11.77 28.19
CA SER A 99 -15.89 10.41 28.52
C SER A 99 -14.85 9.55 29.24
N LEU A 100 -13.54 9.80 29.04
CA LEU A 100 -12.44 9.00 29.61
C LEU A 100 -12.53 8.87 31.16
N HIS A 101 -13.06 9.89 31.84
CA HIS A 101 -13.27 9.85 33.29
C HIS A 101 -14.34 8.85 33.77
N ALA A 102 -15.13 8.25 32.87
CA ALA A 102 -16.05 7.18 33.21
C ALA A 102 -15.32 5.85 33.46
N HIS A 103 -14.24 5.59 32.72
CA HIS A 103 -13.49 4.33 32.76
C HIS A 103 -12.63 4.24 34.03
N ILE A 104 -11.98 5.34 34.41
CA ILE A 104 -11.16 5.47 35.63
C ILE A 104 -11.96 5.15 36.91
N LYS A 105 -13.29 5.34 36.88
CA LYS A 105 -14.18 5.12 38.04
C LYS A 105 -14.57 3.66 38.31
N LYS A 106 -14.19 2.70 37.46
CA LYS A 106 -14.50 1.27 37.66
C LYS A 106 -13.59 0.56 38.68
N SER A 107 -12.53 1.20 39.18
CA SER A 107 -11.62 0.60 40.17
C SER A 107 -12.32 0.39 41.53
N PRO A 108 -12.24 -0.80 42.16
CA PRO A 108 -13.05 -1.15 43.32
C PRO A 108 -12.59 -0.44 44.61
N SER A 109 -13.44 0.43 45.14
CA SER A 109 -13.32 0.86 46.54
C SER A 109 -13.66 -0.31 47.48
N PRO A 110 -12.91 -0.50 48.60
CA PRO A 110 -13.26 -1.52 49.59
C PRO A 110 -14.68 -1.32 50.13
N SER A 111 -15.44 -2.41 50.21
CA SER A 111 -16.83 -2.40 50.67
C SER A 111 -16.95 -1.87 52.11
N PRO A 112 -17.82 -0.88 52.41
CA PRO A 112 -18.21 -0.61 53.78
C PRO A 112 -18.93 -1.84 54.37
N SER A 113 -18.67 -2.14 55.63
CA SER A 113 -19.21 -3.31 56.32
C SER A 113 -20.74 -3.22 56.53
N PRO A 114 -21.44 -4.37 56.59
CA PRO A 114 -22.90 -4.39 56.65
C PRO A 114 -23.46 -4.02 58.03
N SER A 115 -24.66 -3.41 57.99
CA SER A 115 -25.59 -3.18 59.09
C SER A 115 -25.16 -2.28 60.25
N GLN A 116 -25.83 -1.12 60.35
CA GLN A 116 -26.73 -0.86 61.46
C GLN A 116 -27.96 -0.09 60.94
N HIS A 117 -29.16 -0.54 61.30
CA HIS A 117 -30.40 0.20 61.05
C HIS A 117 -30.56 1.23 62.17
N ASP A 118 -30.54 2.52 61.84
CA ASP A 118 -30.86 3.61 62.78
C ASP A 118 -32.25 4.19 62.43
N PRO A 119 -33.32 3.82 63.15
CA PRO A 119 -34.70 4.18 62.82
C PRO A 119 -35.05 5.61 63.31
N GLY A 120 -34.34 6.62 62.81
CA GLY A 120 -34.39 7.98 63.37
C GLY A 120 -34.24 9.16 62.40
N ARG A 121 -34.29 8.96 61.07
CA ARG A 121 -34.18 10.06 60.09
C ARG A 121 -35.40 10.19 59.18
N GLU A 122 -36.03 11.36 59.22
CA GLU A 122 -37.12 11.74 58.33
C GLU A 122 -36.61 12.05 56.90
N PRO A 123 -37.41 11.81 55.86
CA PRO A 123 -37.01 12.04 54.46
C PRO A 123 -37.13 13.54 54.09
N GLY A 124 -36.11 14.36 54.42
CA GLY A 124 -36.20 15.81 54.21
C GLY A 124 -34.92 16.64 54.07
N GLN A 125 -33.71 16.06 54.08
CA GLN A 125 -32.45 16.82 53.96
C GLN A 125 -31.49 16.24 52.91
N ASP A 126 -31.48 16.84 51.71
CA ASP A 126 -30.46 16.63 50.66
C ASP A 126 -29.22 17.47 51.02
N ASP A 127 -28.39 16.96 51.94
CA ASP A 127 -27.13 17.59 52.36
C ASP A 127 -26.22 17.84 51.14
N GLY A 128 -25.86 19.11 50.90
CA GLY A 128 -25.30 19.62 49.65
C GLY A 128 -23.88 19.16 49.27
N ARG A 129 -23.64 17.85 49.19
CA ARG A 129 -22.46 17.27 48.52
C ARG A 129 -22.64 17.46 47.01
N GLY A 130 -21.69 18.15 46.39
CA GLY A 130 -21.79 18.57 45.00
C GLY A 130 -22.03 17.40 44.04
N LYS A 131 -23.19 17.40 43.37
CA LYS A 131 -23.52 16.44 42.31
C LYS A 131 -22.47 16.54 41.21
N GLU A 132 -21.88 15.41 40.83
CA GLU A 132 -20.79 15.37 39.86
C GLU A 132 -21.22 15.94 38.50
N PRO A 133 -20.33 16.60 37.74
CA PRO A 133 -20.69 17.15 36.45
C PRO A 133 -21.09 16.04 35.48
N ARG A 134 -22.21 16.24 34.76
CA ARG A 134 -22.56 15.42 33.59
C ARG A 134 -21.41 15.48 32.57
N ARG A 135 -21.09 14.34 31.97
CA ARG A 135 -20.03 14.13 30.97
C ARG A 135 -20.61 13.51 29.70
N TRP A 136 -19.88 13.59 28.60
CA TRP A 136 -20.22 12.93 27.35
C TRP A 136 -20.03 11.41 27.46
N ARG A 137 -20.77 10.64 26.67
CA ARG A 137 -20.55 9.19 26.50
C ARG A 137 -19.47 8.92 25.43
N GLY A 138 -19.52 9.64 24.32
CA GLY A 138 -18.48 9.67 23.29
C GLY A 138 -18.03 11.10 23.03
N SER A 139 -16.80 11.43 23.44
CA SER A 139 -16.19 12.75 23.19
C SER A 139 -14.94 12.70 22.31
N SER A 140 -14.51 11.52 21.85
CA SER A 140 -13.29 11.31 21.04
C SER A 140 -13.18 12.27 19.85
N TRP A 141 -14.18 12.27 18.96
CA TRP A 141 -14.28 13.21 17.82
C TRP A 141 -14.27 14.70 18.24
N ALA A 142 -14.94 15.03 19.35
CA ALA A 142 -15.01 16.40 19.84
C ALA A 142 -13.71 16.86 20.53
N GLU A 143 -12.91 15.93 21.05
CA GLU A 143 -11.58 16.16 21.59
C GLU A 143 -10.57 16.33 20.43
N GLU A 144 -10.59 15.42 19.47
CA GLU A 144 -9.83 15.43 18.21
C GLU A 144 -9.92 16.78 17.48
N VAL A 145 -11.12 17.18 17.05
CA VAL A 145 -11.35 18.43 16.30
C VAL A 145 -10.85 19.66 17.07
N MET A 146 -10.96 19.64 18.40
CA MET A 146 -10.54 20.76 19.24
C MET A 146 -9.04 20.77 19.53
N PHE A 147 -8.37 19.61 19.60
CA PHE A 147 -6.91 19.55 19.67
C PHE A 147 -6.30 20.13 18.39
N TYR A 148 -6.83 19.78 17.21
CA TYR A 148 -6.42 20.39 15.95
C TYR A 148 -6.70 21.91 15.89
N HIS A 149 -7.85 22.38 16.39
CA HIS A 149 -8.10 23.82 16.52
C HIS A 149 -7.10 24.53 17.47
N VAL A 150 -6.71 23.90 18.59
CA VAL A 150 -5.68 24.47 19.47
C VAL A 150 -4.31 24.50 18.77
N ILE A 151 -3.91 23.44 18.06
CA ILE A 151 -2.68 23.42 17.24
C ILE A 151 -2.68 24.60 16.26
N LYS A 152 -3.79 24.84 15.55
CA LYS A 152 -3.94 25.99 14.65
C LYS A 152 -3.72 27.32 15.39
N THR A 153 -4.36 27.55 16.54
CA THR A 153 -4.12 28.77 17.33
C THR A 153 -2.69 28.91 17.89
N MET A 154 -1.93 27.80 17.98
CA MET A 154 -0.50 27.83 18.34
C MET A 154 0.40 28.13 17.14
N VAL A 155 0.05 27.67 15.94
CA VAL A 155 0.72 28.04 14.68
C VAL A 155 0.50 29.52 14.34
N GLU A 156 -0.72 30.03 14.53
CA GLU A 156 -1.08 31.45 14.41
C GLU A 156 -0.48 32.35 15.51
N GLY A 157 0.19 31.77 16.52
CA GLY A 157 0.71 32.48 17.70
C GLY A 157 -0.37 33.02 18.66
N THR A 158 -1.66 32.92 18.30
CA THR A 158 -2.78 33.50 19.06
C THR A 158 -3.02 32.83 20.42
N ALA A 159 -2.52 31.61 20.65
CA ALA A 159 -2.65 30.86 21.90
C ALA A 159 -1.65 31.25 23.01
N LEU A 160 -0.46 31.77 22.66
CA LEU A 160 0.68 31.93 23.58
C LEU A 160 1.08 33.40 23.77
N ARG A 161 0.07 34.26 23.95
CA ARG A 161 0.21 35.72 24.01
C ARG A 161 1.08 36.23 25.16
N ASP A 162 1.19 35.48 26.26
CA ASP A 162 2.04 35.83 27.39
C ASP A 162 2.55 34.58 28.15
N SER A 163 3.53 34.79 29.05
CA SER A 163 4.11 33.69 29.85
C SER A 163 3.12 33.02 30.80
N ARG A 164 2.02 33.70 31.17
CA ARG A 164 0.95 33.11 31.96
C ARG A 164 0.10 32.16 31.12
N SER A 165 -0.36 32.56 29.94
CA SER A 165 -1.06 31.67 28.98
C SER A 165 -0.25 30.42 28.67
N ALA A 166 1.08 30.55 28.50
CA ALA A 166 1.99 29.40 28.33
C ALA A 166 1.93 28.40 29.50
N LEU A 167 2.01 28.87 30.75
CA LEU A 167 1.84 28.01 31.93
C LEU A 167 0.42 27.43 32.01
N GLU A 168 -0.59 28.26 31.75
CA GLU A 168 -2.00 27.89 31.88
C GLU A 168 -2.44 26.85 30.84
N LEU A 169 -1.86 26.88 29.63
CA LEU A 169 -2.00 25.86 28.57
C LEU A 169 -1.27 24.56 28.94
N CYS A 170 0.00 24.67 29.37
CA CYS A 170 0.80 23.53 29.80
C CYS A 170 0.18 22.78 31.00
N GLN A 171 -0.46 23.48 31.94
CA GLN A 171 -1.22 22.86 33.04
C GLN A 171 -2.48 22.13 32.57
N ALA A 172 -3.06 22.49 31.42
CA ALA A 172 -4.17 21.75 30.83
C ALA A 172 -3.64 20.49 30.12
N ILE A 173 -2.56 20.63 29.34
CA ILE A 173 -1.90 19.52 28.61
C ILE A 173 -1.32 18.47 29.58
N ALA A 174 -0.72 18.87 30.71
CA ALA A 174 -0.25 17.94 31.73
C ALA A 174 -1.38 17.09 32.35
N LYS A 175 -2.56 17.69 32.55
CA LYS A 175 -3.75 16.98 33.04
C LYS A 175 -4.34 16.02 32.00
N TRP A 176 -4.25 16.35 30.72
CA TRP A 176 -4.60 15.43 29.63
C TRP A 176 -3.65 14.23 29.57
N MET A 177 -2.33 14.45 29.67
CA MET A 177 -1.35 13.36 29.79
C MET A 177 -1.68 12.41 30.97
N GLU A 178 -2.00 12.96 32.13
CA GLU A 178 -2.44 12.18 33.30
C GLU A 178 -3.77 11.46 33.08
N LEU A 179 -4.73 12.08 32.39
CA LEU A 179 -6.02 11.47 32.06
C LEU A 179 -5.85 10.26 31.13
N PHE A 180 -5.07 10.39 30.07
CA PHE A 180 -4.74 9.27 29.18
C PHE A 180 -3.98 8.16 29.92
N THR A 181 -3.03 8.52 30.79
CA THR A 181 -2.28 7.54 31.61
C THR A 181 -3.22 6.73 32.51
N LEU A 182 -4.12 7.41 33.23
CA LEU A 182 -5.08 6.78 34.13
C LEU A 182 -6.15 5.97 33.39
N ALA A 183 -6.65 6.48 32.24
CA ALA A 183 -7.63 5.78 31.43
C ALA A 183 -7.05 4.51 30.79
N SER A 184 -5.83 4.58 30.24
CA SER A 184 -5.14 3.43 29.65
C SER A 184 -4.90 2.33 30.69
N ASN A 185 -4.45 2.69 31.89
CA ASN A 185 -4.25 1.74 32.99
C ASN A 185 -5.58 1.12 33.48
N ALA A 186 -6.67 1.90 33.51
CA ALA A 186 -7.99 1.40 33.91
C ALA A 186 -8.63 0.48 32.84
N LEU A 187 -8.35 0.72 31.56
CA LEU A 187 -8.85 -0.08 30.44
C LEU A 187 -8.04 -1.37 30.21
N ALA A 188 -6.73 -1.33 30.41
CA ALA A 188 -5.85 -2.49 30.27
C ALA A 188 -6.20 -3.66 31.22
N ALA A 189 -6.79 -3.35 32.38
CA ALA A 189 -7.24 -4.35 33.36
C ALA A 189 -8.45 -5.20 32.91
N ASP A 190 -9.17 -4.80 31.84
CA ASP A 190 -10.38 -5.45 31.35
C ASP A 190 -10.46 -5.35 29.80
N ALA A 191 -9.32 -5.58 29.13
CA ALA A 191 -9.14 -5.28 27.71
C ALA A 191 -10.09 -6.05 26.78
N LEU A 192 -10.49 -7.28 27.16
CA LEU A 192 -11.35 -8.14 26.34
C LEU A 192 -12.77 -7.59 26.15
N HIS A 193 -13.27 -6.75 27.06
CA HIS A 193 -14.64 -6.23 27.03
C HIS A 193 -14.77 -4.76 26.60
N ASN A 194 -13.68 -4.00 26.58
CA ASN A 194 -13.72 -2.53 26.42
C ASN A 194 -13.12 -2.04 25.08
N SER A 195 -13.11 -2.87 24.04
CA SER A 195 -12.49 -2.59 22.72
C SER A 195 -12.92 -1.25 22.09
N GLN A 196 -14.20 -0.86 22.16
CA GLN A 196 -14.65 0.46 21.67
C GLN A 196 -14.03 1.62 22.46
N ALA A 197 -13.91 1.48 23.79
CA ALA A 197 -13.35 2.53 24.64
C ALA A 197 -11.83 2.67 24.50
N PHE A 198 -11.14 1.60 24.08
CA PHE A 198 -9.76 1.70 23.58
C PHE A 198 -9.73 2.54 22.30
N HIS A 199 -10.50 2.17 21.28
CA HIS A 199 -10.54 2.91 20.02
C HIS A 199 -10.89 4.40 20.19
N ASP A 200 -11.93 4.71 20.97
CA ASP A 200 -12.32 6.10 21.27
C ASP A 200 -11.20 6.88 21.99
N MET A 201 -10.50 6.24 22.94
CA MET A 201 -9.36 6.84 23.64
C MET A 201 -8.16 7.03 22.70
N ASP A 202 -7.89 6.08 21.81
CA ASP A 202 -6.75 6.09 20.91
C ASP A 202 -6.92 7.15 19.81
N VAL A 203 -8.14 7.37 19.30
CA VAL A 203 -8.49 8.50 18.41
C VAL A 203 -8.21 9.84 19.09
N ALA A 204 -8.70 10.04 20.32
CA ALA A 204 -8.45 11.26 21.07
C ALA A 204 -6.94 11.45 21.38
N ARG A 205 -6.23 10.36 21.68
CA ARG A 205 -4.78 10.36 21.96
C ARG A 205 -3.98 10.73 20.70
N ALA A 206 -4.34 10.18 19.54
CA ALA A 206 -3.68 10.44 18.26
C ALA A 206 -3.68 11.93 17.91
N ALA A 207 -4.79 12.63 18.08
CA ALA A 207 -4.89 14.08 17.88
C ALA A 207 -4.22 14.92 18.99
N PHE A 208 -4.14 14.39 20.22
CA PHE A 208 -3.45 15.04 21.34
C PHE A 208 -1.91 15.02 21.20
N ILE A 209 -1.34 14.01 20.55
CA ILE A 209 0.11 13.87 20.37
C ILE A 209 0.73 15.05 19.59
N PRO A 210 0.24 15.45 18.40
CA PRO A 210 0.72 16.65 17.70
C PRO A 210 0.56 17.94 18.50
N LEU A 211 -0.46 18.04 19.36
CA LEU A 211 -0.64 19.19 20.27
C LEU A 211 0.46 19.24 21.35
N LEU A 212 0.83 18.09 21.92
CA LEU A 212 1.92 17.98 22.89
C LEU A 212 3.27 18.28 22.25
N LEU A 213 3.56 17.71 21.06
CA LEU A 213 4.78 17.98 20.29
C LEU A 213 4.89 19.48 19.96
N ARG A 214 3.82 20.07 19.39
CA ARG A 214 3.83 21.50 19.03
C ARG A 214 4.00 22.41 20.23
N LEU A 215 3.52 22.04 21.43
CA LEU A 215 3.82 22.78 22.67
C LEU A 215 5.31 22.72 22.98
N VAL A 216 5.87 21.52 23.02
CA VAL A 216 7.28 21.23 23.34
C VAL A 216 8.24 21.95 22.40
N GLU A 217 7.96 21.93 21.10
CA GLU A 217 8.75 22.57 20.04
C GLU A 217 8.62 24.11 20.01
N THR A 218 7.60 24.70 20.66
CA THR A 218 7.37 26.15 20.56
C THR A 218 8.39 26.95 21.38
N PRO A 219 9.23 27.81 20.76
CA PRO A 219 10.30 28.51 21.48
C PRO A 219 9.78 29.48 22.55
N VAL A 220 8.59 30.07 22.36
CA VAL A 220 7.92 30.93 23.36
C VAL A 220 7.59 30.14 24.65
N PHE A 221 7.24 28.86 24.52
CA PHE A 221 6.99 27.97 25.67
C PHE A 221 8.31 27.59 26.36
N VAL A 222 9.34 27.21 25.61
CA VAL A 222 10.69 26.92 26.16
C VAL A 222 11.25 28.13 26.92
N GLN A 223 11.10 29.34 26.38
CA GLN A 223 11.48 30.58 27.07
C GLN A 223 10.65 30.86 28.33
N ALA A 224 9.36 30.49 28.36
CA ALA A 224 8.51 30.64 29.54
C ALA A 224 8.92 29.68 30.68
N ILE A 225 9.16 28.39 30.39
CA ILE A 225 9.58 27.39 31.39
C ILE A 225 11.03 27.57 31.86
N SER A 226 11.84 28.30 31.10
CA SER A 226 13.21 28.69 31.49
C SER A 226 13.23 29.70 32.65
N ARG A 227 12.16 30.47 32.86
CA ARG A 227 12.10 31.56 33.86
C ARG A 227 12.05 31.03 35.31
N PRO A 228 12.54 31.80 36.31
CA PRO A 228 12.67 31.33 37.69
C PRO A 228 11.37 30.85 38.36
N PHE A 229 10.20 31.36 37.95
CA PHE A 229 8.90 30.95 38.51
C PHE A 229 8.52 29.50 38.21
N ALA A 230 9.13 28.86 37.20
CA ALA A 230 8.86 27.47 36.80
C ALA A 230 9.80 26.46 37.47
N ARG A 231 10.79 26.92 38.25
CA ARG A 231 11.88 26.10 38.79
C ARG A 231 11.39 25.05 39.78
N GLY A 232 11.96 23.85 39.74
CA GLY A 232 11.67 22.76 40.67
C GLY A 232 10.29 22.15 40.47
N GLY A 233 9.27 22.63 41.19
CA GLY A 233 7.97 21.96 41.29
C GLY A 233 7.25 21.79 39.95
N PHE A 234 7.23 22.83 39.12
CA PHE A 234 6.51 22.82 37.83
C PHE A 234 7.22 21.95 36.77
N ARG A 235 8.54 22.12 36.60
CA ARG A 235 9.36 21.26 35.71
C ARG A 235 9.28 19.79 36.09
N LYS A 236 9.34 19.47 37.39
CA LYS A 236 9.22 18.10 37.89
C LYS A 236 7.83 17.51 37.64
N HIS A 237 6.77 18.30 37.81
CA HIS A 237 5.41 17.87 37.46
C HIS A 237 5.32 17.54 35.96
N LEU A 238 5.77 18.45 35.09
CA LEU A 238 5.76 18.23 33.63
C LEU A 238 6.56 16.99 33.21
N SER A 239 7.78 16.83 33.75
CA SER A 239 8.63 15.66 33.49
C SER A 239 7.97 14.34 33.95
N ASN A 240 7.30 14.35 35.11
CA ASN A 240 6.56 13.19 35.62
C ASN A 240 5.32 12.86 34.76
N SER A 241 4.48 13.85 34.44
CA SER A 241 3.27 13.66 33.62
C SER A 241 3.63 13.14 32.21
N LEU A 242 4.74 13.65 31.64
CA LEU A 242 5.28 13.21 30.37
C LEU A 242 5.83 11.77 30.44
N SER A 243 6.60 11.46 31.48
CA SER A 243 7.14 10.11 31.72
C SER A 243 6.04 9.04 31.85
N GLY A 244 4.96 9.33 32.59
CA GLY A 244 3.80 8.44 32.70
C GLY A 244 3.03 8.29 31.39
N PHE A 245 2.89 9.37 30.61
CA PHE A 245 2.20 9.32 29.32
C PHE A 245 2.99 8.53 28.26
N MET A 246 4.31 8.71 28.18
CA MET A 246 5.18 7.94 27.27
C MET A 246 5.16 6.43 27.56
N GLN A 247 4.96 6.00 28.81
CA GLN A 247 4.75 4.58 29.13
C GLN A 247 3.44 4.00 28.54
N THR A 248 2.49 4.84 28.13
CA THR A 248 1.27 4.43 27.41
C THR A 248 1.39 4.50 25.88
N LEU A 249 2.58 4.86 25.37
CA LEU A 249 2.89 5.07 23.96
C LEU A 249 3.91 4.03 23.47
N GLN A 250 3.55 2.75 23.52
CA GLN A 250 4.43 1.68 23.02
C GLN A 250 4.66 1.81 21.51
N HIS A 251 5.92 1.75 21.09
CA HIS A 251 6.39 1.74 19.69
C HIS A 251 5.87 2.91 18.81
N ALA A 252 5.94 4.15 19.32
CA ALA A 252 5.53 5.33 18.57
C ALA A 252 6.71 6.30 18.29
N PRO A 253 6.95 6.73 17.02
CA PRO A 253 8.22 7.33 16.57
C PRO A 253 8.50 8.76 17.07
N PHE A 254 7.55 9.35 17.80
CA PHE A 254 7.69 10.67 18.43
C PHE A 254 8.04 10.60 19.92
N VAL A 255 8.07 9.40 20.52
CA VAL A 255 8.45 9.23 21.94
C VAL A 255 9.87 9.73 22.17
N ASP A 256 10.79 9.50 21.24
CA ASP A 256 12.18 9.97 21.36
C ASP A 256 12.28 11.49 21.35
N ARG A 257 11.45 12.20 20.57
CA ARG A 257 11.41 13.69 20.60
C ARG A 257 10.94 14.20 21.96
N LEU A 258 9.95 13.54 22.56
CA LEU A 258 9.45 13.87 23.90
C LEU A 258 10.46 13.49 25.00
N GLU A 259 11.17 12.38 24.85
CA GLU A 259 12.22 11.93 25.76
C GLU A 259 13.47 12.83 25.67
N ILE A 260 13.88 13.29 24.49
CA ILE A 260 14.92 14.31 24.31
C ILE A 260 14.53 15.61 25.02
N PHE A 261 13.28 16.07 24.86
CA PHE A 261 12.81 17.24 25.63
C PHE A 261 12.86 16.98 27.15
N ARG A 262 12.53 15.77 27.61
CA ARG A 262 12.53 15.39 29.02
C ARG A 262 13.93 15.23 29.63
N SER A 263 14.86 14.65 28.88
CA SER A 263 16.19 14.22 29.32
C SER A 263 17.29 15.25 29.04
N ASP A 264 17.13 16.06 28.01
CA ASP A 264 18.09 17.10 27.61
C ASP A 264 17.56 18.51 27.91
N THR A 265 16.42 18.92 27.34
CA THR A 265 15.93 20.30 27.49
C THR A 265 15.49 20.61 28.93
N LEU A 266 14.64 19.78 29.54
CA LEU A 266 14.23 19.98 30.94
C LEU A 266 15.38 19.74 31.93
N ALA A 267 16.33 18.86 31.62
CA ALA A 267 17.48 18.59 32.49
C ALA A 267 18.52 19.72 32.45
N LYS A 268 18.87 20.25 31.27
CA LYS A 268 19.77 21.42 31.12
C LYS A 268 19.29 22.65 31.91
N LEU A 269 17.98 22.75 32.17
CA LEU A 269 17.37 23.85 32.94
C LEU A 269 17.50 23.71 34.47
N ASP A 270 17.82 22.52 35.01
CA ASP A 270 18.02 22.27 36.45
C ASP A 270 19.46 21.74 36.71
N PRO A 271 20.25 22.33 37.64
CA PRO A 271 21.69 22.06 37.72
C PRO A 271 22.03 20.62 38.16
N VAL A 272 22.84 19.93 37.35
CA VAL A 272 23.15 18.50 37.47
C VAL A 272 24.31 18.21 38.42
N ASP A 273 24.17 17.15 39.23
CA ASP A 273 25.18 16.69 40.19
C ASP A 273 26.14 15.66 39.57
N LYS A 274 27.45 15.87 39.73
CA LYS A 274 28.51 15.30 38.85
C LYS A 274 28.71 13.79 38.94
N LYS A 275 28.04 13.08 39.85
CA LYS A 275 28.25 11.63 40.06
C LYS A 275 27.51 10.70 39.10
N LYS A 276 26.48 11.16 38.37
CA LYS A 276 25.69 10.27 37.49
C LYS A 276 26.30 10.06 36.09
N GLN A 277 27.09 11.00 35.58
CA GLN A 277 27.59 10.96 34.20
C GLN A 277 28.42 9.70 33.90
N ALA A 278 29.27 9.27 34.85
CA ALA A 278 30.14 8.11 34.68
C ALA A 278 29.39 6.77 34.55
N ALA A 279 28.14 6.68 35.00
CA ALA A 279 27.30 5.50 34.83
C ALA A 279 26.50 5.54 33.52
N ALA A 280 26.11 6.73 33.05
CA ALA A 280 25.37 6.89 31.80
C ALA A 280 26.25 6.55 30.58
N ASN A 281 27.51 7.04 30.56
CA ASN A 281 28.42 6.79 29.45
C ASN A 281 28.70 5.28 29.22
N ALA A 282 28.74 4.47 30.28
CA ALA A 282 28.99 3.03 30.16
C ALA A 282 27.79 2.23 29.63
N ALA A 283 26.57 2.77 29.70
CA ALA A 283 25.36 2.17 29.13
C ALA A 283 25.03 2.69 27.71
N MET A 284 25.81 3.67 27.21
CA MET A 284 25.59 4.26 25.89
C MET A 284 26.17 3.38 24.79
N ASP A 285 27.35 2.79 25.01
CA ASP A 285 28.03 1.91 24.05
C ASP A 285 27.26 0.59 23.82
N GLU A 286 26.47 0.14 24.81
CA GLU A 286 25.66 -1.09 24.75
C GLU A 286 24.31 -0.89 24.03
N LEU A 287 23.86 0.36 23.83
CA LEU A 287 22.59 0.69 23.17
C LEU A 287 22.73 1.09 21.69
N LEU A 288 23.96 1.25 21.19
CA LEU A 288 24.21 1.67 19.81
C LEU A 288 24.08 0.54 18.76
N GLU A 289 24.01 -0.74 19.18
CA GLU A 289 23.90 -1.88 18.26
C GLU A 289 22.46 -2.30 17.91
N THR A 290 21.41 -1.78 18.60
CA THR A 290 20.02 -2.26 18.39
C THR A 290 19.08 -1.22 17.75
N THR A 291 19.31 -1.01 16.46
CA THR A 291 18.28 -0.80 15.41
C THR A 291 17.41 0.47 15.49
N MET A 292 17.72 1.42 14.61
CA MET A 292 16.84 2.55 14.22
C MET A 292 15.54 2.06 13.56
N GLY A 293 14.43 2.80 13.76
CA GLY A 293 13.13 2.46 13.15
C GLY A 293 12.13 3.61 13.12
N VAL A 294 12.19 4.43 12.06
CA VAL A 294 11.10 5.33 11.62
C VAL A 294 9.92 4.45 11.10
N ASP A 295 8.66 4.88 11.03
CA ASP A 295 8.14 6.19 10.61
C ASP A 295 6.70 6.44 11.11
N ASN A 296 6.23 7.70 11.02
CA ASN A 296 4.84 8.06 10.64
C ASN A 296 4.60 9.58 10.76
N PHE A 297 4.47 10.24 9.60
CA PHE A 297 4.08 11.64 9.46
C PHE A 297 2.92 11.71 8.46
N VAL A 298 1.88 12.52 8.72
CA VAL A 298 0.71 12.65 7.81
C VAL A 298 0.75 14.00 7.10
N ILE A 299 0.55 13.96 5.79
CA ILE A 299 0.70 15.09 4.86
C ILE A 299 -0.71 15.62 4.50
N PRO A 300 -0.91 16.93 4.28
CA PRO A 300 -2.21 17.48 3.86
C PRO A 300 -2.69 16.94 2.50
N ASP A 301 -4.01 16.79 2.35
CA ASP A 301 -4.67 16.43 1.09
C ASP A 301 -4.41 17.49 -0.02
N LEU A 302 -3.56 17.13 -0.98
CA LEU A 302 -3.47 17.76 -2.30
C LEU A 302 -4.29 16.96 -3.34
N PRO A 303 -4.58 17.50 -4.54
CA PRO A 303 -5.68 16.99 -5.37
C PRO A 303 -5.47 15.56 -5.89
N ILE A 304 -6.55 14.78 -5.88
CA ILE A 304 -6.56 13.36 -6.25
C ILE A 304 -6.61 13.20 -7.78
N SER A 305 -5.55 13.59 -8.48
CA SER A 305 -5.35 13.23 -9.89
C SER A 305 -4.60 11.89 -10.04
N ASN A 306 -3.64 11.60 -9.16
CA ASN A 306 -2.50 10.74 -9.52
C ASN A 306 -2.48 9.31 -8.94
N THR A 307 -3.56 8.79 -8.33
CA THR A 307 -3.59 7.36 -7.89
C THR A 307 -4.94 6.62 -7.99
N ARG A 308 -5.11 5.90 -9.10
CA ARG A 308 -5.13 4.41 -9.11
C ARG A 308 -4.96 3.80 -10.53
N ALA A 309 -3.95 4.14 -11.34
CA ALA A 309 -2.90 5.16 -11.28
C ALA A 309 -2.11 5.15 -12.62
N ALA A 310 -1.63 6.26 -13.17
CA ALA A 310 -2.36 7.52 -13.31
C ALA A 310 -3.43 7.31 -14.41
N LEU A 311 -4.66 7.03 -13.98
CA LEU A 311 -5.82 6.50 -14.73
C LEU A 311 -5.64 5.41 -15.82
N TYR A 312 -4.47 4.81 -16.03
CA TYR A 312 -4.39 3.55 -16.82
C TYR A 312 -3.28 2.54 -16.46
N VAL A 313 -1.96 2.73 -16.64
CA VAL A 313 -1.09 3.93 -16.64
C VAL A 313 -1.13 4.91 -17.82
N PHE A 314 -1.01 4.58 -19.12
CA PHE A 314 -1.13 3.34 -19.87
C PHE A 314 -2.09 3.46 -21.07
N LEU A 315 -2.60 4.66 -21.34
CA LEU A 315 -2.80 5.08 -22.73
C LEU A 315 -1.44 5.05 -23.47
N ASN A 316 -0.38 5.39 -22.72
CA ASN A 316 1.06 5.43 -23.00
C ASN A 316 1.80 4.02 -23.61
N ALA A 317 1.77 4.51 -24.97
CA ALA A 317 1.18 5.54 -25.88
C ALA A 317 0.68 4.93 -27.19
N SER A 318 -0.64 4.89 -27.34
CA SER A 318 -1.30 5.40 -28.55
C SER A 318 -1.06 6.92 -28.63
N GLY A 319 -0.18 7.46 -29.48
CA GLY A 319 0.61 6.77 -30.52
C GLY A 319 1.85 7.55 -30.95
N GLN A 320 2.66 8.00 -29.98
CA GLN A 320 3.98 8.60 -30.23
C GLN A 320 5.00 8.04 -29.24
N THR A 321 6.15 7.60 -29.75
CA THR A 321 7.10 6.79 -28.97
C THR A 321 7.84 7.58 -27.89
N GLN A 322 8.12 8.88 -28.11
CA GLN A 322 8.79 9.73 -27.12
C GLN A 322 7.86 10.21 -26.00
N SER A 323 6.63 10.68 -26.30
CA SER A 323 5.71 11.07 -25.23
C SER A 323 5.39 9.88 -24.32
N GLY A 324 5.08 8.71 -24.89
CA GLY A 324 4.81 7.50 -24.10
C GLY A 324 5.98 7.06 -23.21
N PHE A 325 7.22 7.35 -23.59
CA PHE A 325 8.42 7.11 -22.80
C PHE A 325 8.44 8.01 -21.56
N ILE A 326 8.20 9.31 -21.76
CA ILE A 326 8.11 10.33 -20.69
C ILE A 326 6.91 10.03 -19.77
N ASP A 327 5.73 9.86 -20.34
CA ASP A 327 4.46 9.60 -19.63
C ASP A 327 4.56 8.35 -18.73
N LEU A 328 5.27 7.30 -19.17
CA LEU A 328 5.47 6.07 -18.38
C LEU A 328 6.40 6.30 -17.17
N ILE A 329 7.44 7.12 -17.32
CA ILE A 329 8.34 7.49 -16.23
C ILE A 329 7.59 8.34 -15.21
N LEU A 330 6.98 9.45 -15.66
CA LEU A 330 6.24 10.38 -14.80
C LEU A 330 5.15 9.67 -14.00
N ALA A 331 4.28 8.91 -14.68
CA ALA A 331 3.22 8.18 -14.01
C ALA A 331 3.75 7.16 -12.99
N SER A 332 4.94 6.59 -13.19
CA SER A 332 5.56 5.64 -12.25
C SER A 332 6.12 6.33 -11.00
N PHE A 333 6.74 7.51 -11.15
CA PHE A 333 7.08 8.38 -10.02
C PHE A 333 5.82 8.85 -9.28
N ASP A 334 4.76 9.22 -10.00
CA ASP A 334 3.47 9.63 -9.43
C ASP A 334 2.83 8.54 -8.55
N VAL A 335 2.79 7.28 -8.99
CA VAL A 335 2.19 6.20 -8.18
C VAL A 335 2.93 6.07 -6.84
N LEU A 336 4.26 6.14 -6.88
CA LEU A 336 5.12 6.06 -5.69
C LEU A 336 4.91 7.26 -4.75
N ALA A 337 4.96 8.49 -5.29
CA ALA A 337 4.69 9.72 -4.54
C ALA A 337 3.35 9.68 -3.82
N ASN A 338 2.31 9.21 -4.52
CA ASN A 338 0.96 9.17 -4.00
C ASN A 338 0.76 8.06 -2.95
N ALA A 339 1.40 6.90 -3.09
CA ALA A 339 1.38 5.87 -2.06
C ALA A 339 2.04 6.37 -0.77
N VAL A 340 3.14 7.14 -0.89
CA VAL A 340 3.78 7.84 0.25
C VAL A 340 2.87 8.92 0.83
N PHE A 341 2.25 9.78 0.02
CA PHE A 341 1.32 10.83 0.50
C PHE A 341 0.12 10.27 1.27
N ARG A 342 -0.46 9.17 0.78
CA ARG A 342 -1.58 8.47 1.42
C ARG A 342 -1.19 7.65 2.65
N ASN A 343 0.11 7.55 2.93
CA ASN A 343 0.67 6.65 3.92
C ASN A 343 0.18 5.20 3.74
N GLU A 344 0.15 4.74 2.47
CA GLU A 344 -0.12 3.34 2.15
C GLU A 344 0.98 2.46 2.77
N ALA A 345 0.64 1.22 3.17
CA ALA A 345 1.51 0.40 4.00
C ALA A 345 2.92 0.25 3.40
N SER A 346 3.98 0.32 4.22
CA SER A 346 5.38 0.40 3.76
C SER A 346 5.78 -0.69 2.74
N LYS A 347 5.17 -1.88 2.83
CA LYS A 347 5.36 -3.00 1.88
C LYS A 347 4.89 -2.67 0.46
N ASP A 348 3.89 -1.80 0.32
CA ASP A 348 3.31 -1.38 -0.95
C ASP A 348 4.11 -0.22 -1.56
N ALA A 349 4.57 0.72 -0.74
CA ALA A 349 5.54 1.75 -1.16
C ALA A 349 6.88 1.13 -1.64
N HIS A 350 7.43 0.15 -0.92
CA HIS A 350 8.63 -0.58 -1.36
C HIS A 350 8.43 -1.29 -2.71
N VAL A 351 7.29 -1.98 -2.91
CA VAL A 351 6.99 -2.64 -4.19
C VAL A 351 6.86 -1.64 -5.34
N LEU A 352 6.35 -0.43 -5.09
CA LEU A 352 6.29 0.64 -6.09
C LEU A 352 7.68 1.22 -6.42
N LYS A 353 8.54 1.45 -5.41
CA LYS A 353 9.95 1.84 -5.62
C LYS A 353 10.72 0.77 -6.40
N SER A 354 10.55 -0.50 -6.03
CA SER A 354 11.14 -1.64 -6.74
C SER A 354 10.62 -1.78 -8.17
N PHE A 355 9.33 -1.56 -8.44
CA PHE A 355 8.80 -1.51 -9.81
C PHE A 355 9.44 -0.37 -10.62
N LEU A 356 9.51 0.84 -10.06
CA LEU A 356 10.10 2.00 -10.72
C LEU A 356 11.57 1.77 -11.11
N ILE A 357 12.39 1.20 -10.21
CA ILE A 357 13.83 1.06 -10.45
C ILE A 357 14.18 -0.25 -11.17
N ASN A 358 13.58 -1.39 -10.80
CA ASN A 358 13.91 -2.70 -11.38
C ASN A 358 13.12 -3.03 -12.65
N LYS A 359 11.90 -2.50 -12.83
CA LYS A 359 11.01 -2.91 -13.93
C LYS A 359 10.79 -1.86 -15.00
N VAL A 360 10.67 -0.57 -14.66
CA VAL A 360 10.45 0.48 -15.69
C VAL A 360 11.61 0.54 -16.69
N PRO A 361 12.90 0.55 -16.31
CA PRO A 361 14.00 0.54 -17.28
C PRO A 361 13.96 -0.66 -18.25
N LEU A 362 13.55 -1.84 -17.79
CA LEU A 362 13.38 -3.01 -18.67
C LEU A 362 12.21 -2.85 -19.67
N LEU A 363 11.12 -2.17 -19.28
CA LEU A 363 10.02 -1.81 -20.18
C LEU A 363 10.46 -0.72 -21.18
N LEU A 364 11.23 0.26 -20.72
CA LEU A 364 11.81 1.31 -21.57
C LEU A 364 12.78 0.73 -22.61
N CYS A 365 13.59 -0.29 -22.27
CA CYS A 365 14.39 -1.03 -23.25
C CYS A 365 13.52 -1.71 -24.33
N GLN A 366 12.38 -2.28 -23.95
CA GLN A 366 11.45 -2.92 -24.90
C GLN A 366 10.78 -1.90 -25.83
N LEU A 367 10.48 -0.71 -25.33
CA LEU A 367 9.95 0.41 -26.14
C LEU A 367 11.03 1.03 -27.05
N ALA A 368 12.27 1.13 -26.55
CA ALA A 368 13.40 1.69 -27.29
C ALA A 368 13.80 0.82 -28.49
N ALA A 369 13.86 -0.50 -28.31
CA ALA A 369 14.35 -1.47 -29.29
C ALA A 369 13.64 -1.49 -30.66
N ALA A 370 12.50 -0.79 -30.79
CA ALA A 370 11.80 -0.64 -32.06
C ALA A 370 12.34 0.51 -32.94
N HIS A 371 12.67 1.67 -32.36
CA HIS A 371 12.88 2.92 -33.10
C HIS A 371 13.81 3.97 -32.45
N PHE A 372 14.41 3.72 -31.27
CA PHE A 372 15.24 4.70 -30.55
C PHE A 372 16.75 4.47 -30.73
N ASP A 373 17.51 5.56 -30.72
CA ASP A 373 18.92 5.57 -30.33
C ASP A 373 19.08 5.99 -28.86
N THR A 374 20.26 5.77 -28.27
CA THR A 374 20.54 6.11 -26.86
C THR A 374 20.39 7.60 -26.56
N ASN A 375 20.67 8.49 -27.53
CA ASN A 375 20.48 9.92 -27.36
C ASN A 375 18.99 10.28 -27.20
N SER A 376 18.11 9.61 -27.96
CA SER A 376 16.66 9.80 -27.85
C SER A 376 16.08 9.24 -26.54
N SER A 377 16.64 8.18 -25.97
CA SER A 377 16.23 7.69 -24.64
C SER A 377 16.76 8.58 -23.52
N GLU A 378 18.01 9.04 -23.59
CA GLU A 378 18.56 10.04 -22.66
C GLU A 378 17.72 11.33 -22.64
N PHE A 379 17.32 11.83 -23.82
CA PHE A 379 16.45 13.01 -23.92
C PHE A 379 15.11 12.80 -23.19
N CYS A 380 14.44 11.66 -23.40
CA CYS A 380 13.16 11.37 -22.75
C CYS A 380 13.30 11.17 -21.24
N ILE A 381 14.40 10.59 -20.76
CA ILE A 381 14.69 10.44 -19.33
C ILE A 381 14.97 11.81 -18.69
N THR A 382 15.74 12.66 -19.36
CA THR A 382 16.05 14.02 -18.89
C THR A 382 14.78 14.88 -18.80
N GLU A 383 13.94 14.85 -19.85
CA GLU A 383 12.70 15.62 -19.88
C GLU A 383 11.72 15.15 -18.79
N ALA A 384 11.59 13.84 -18.56
CA ALA A 384 10.81 13.31 -17.46
C ALA A 384 11.36 13.75 -16.09
N LEU A 385 12.66 13.61 -15.84
CA LEU A 385 13.27 13.94 -14.54
C LEU A 385 13.34 15.44 -14.23
N ASN A 386 13.15 16.31 -15.23
CA ASN A 386 12.91 17.75 -15.07
C ASN A 386 11.48 18.08 -14.64
N GLN A 387 10.51 17.21 -14.91
CA GLN A 387 9.09 17.37 -14.55
C GLN A 387 8.72 16.64 -13.24
N VAL A 388 9.59 15.79 -12.69
CA VAL A 388 9.44 15.15 -11.38
C VAL A 388 9.62 16.18 -10.24
N ASP A 389 8.64 16.25 -9.33
CA ASP A 389 8.63 17.21 -8.22
C ASP A 389 9.75 16.94 -7.18
N THR A 390 10.71 17.87 -7.11
CA THR A 390 11.86 17.81 -6.19
C THR A 390 11.52 18.13 -4.73
N SER A 391 10.30 18.59 -4.44
CA SER A 391 9.77 18.68 -3.07
C SER A 391 9.30 17.32 -2.53
N ILE A 392 9.06 16.34 -3.42
CA ILE A 392 8.74 14.95 -3.07
C ILE A 392 10.01 14.08 -3.18
N PHE A 393 10.67 14.13 -4.33
CA PHE A 393 11.87 13.34 -4.66
C PHE A 393 13.11 14.25 -4.65
N PRO A 394 13.79 14.41 -3.49
CA PRO A 394 14.88 15.37 -3.36
C PRO A 394 16.01 15.16 -4.38
N THR A 395 16.66 16.26 -4.73
CA THR A 395 18.03 16.27 -5.24
C THR A 395 19.00 15.86 -4.12
N ALA A 396 20.17 15.31 -4.44
CA ALA A 396 21.20 14.94 -3.46
C ALA A 396 21.57 16.15 -2.56
N SER A 397 21.66 17.33 -3.17
CA SER A 397 21.80 18.63 -2.49
C SER A 397 20.70 18.96 -1.46
N LEU A 398 19.46 18.51 -1.67
CA LEU A 398 18.33 18.70 -0.75
C LEU A 398 18.15 17.56 0.26
N MET A 399 18.89 16.45 0.15
CA MET A 399 18.89 15.36 1.15
C MET A 399 19.68 15.71 2.42
N PHE A 400 20.47 16.79 2.40
CA PHE A 400 21.23 17.29 3.55
C PHE A 400 20.51 18.43 4.33
N ASP A 401 19.24 18.70 4.05
CA ASP A 401 18.43 19.70 4.76
C ASP A 401 17.79 19.11 6.03
N GLU A 402 18.39 19.36 7.19
CA GLU A 402 17.89 18.92 8.51
C GLU A 402 16.47 19.39 8.86
N THR A 403 15.87 20.31 8.09
CA THR A 403 14.49 20.78 8.30
C THR A 403 13.44 19.94 7.57
N ARG A 404 13.86 19.05 6.66
CA ARG A 404 12.98 18.21 5.84
C ARG A 404 12.64 16.90 6.58
N ASN A 405 11.43 16.37 6.36
CA ASN A 405 11.06 15.06 6.91
C ASN A 405 11.51 13.96 5.93
N ASN A 406 12.71 13.41 6.17
CA ASN A 406 13.27 12.29 5.43
C ASN A 406 12.30 11.11 5.26
N ASN A 407 12.38 10.42 4.13
CA ASN A 407 11.53 9.30 3.75
C ASN A 407 12.28 8.32 2.81
N PRO A 408 12.51 7.06 3.22
CA PRO A 408 13.32 6.09 2.47
C PRO A 408 12.68 5.61 1.15
N TYR A 409 11.41 5.94 0.89
CA TYR A 409 10.69 5.60 -0.33
C TYR A 409 10.69 6.72 -1.38
N THR A 410 11.18 7.93 -1.06
CA THR A 410 11.36 9.03 -2.05
C THR A 410 12.79 9.57 -2.12
N GLU A 411 13.61 9.37 -1.10
CA GLU A 411 15.06 9.65 -1.13
C GLU A 411 15.81 8.77 -2.13
N SER A 412 16.84 9.33 -2.77
CA SER A 412 17.69 8.71 -3.81
C SER A 412 16.99 8.13 -5.04
N VAL A 413 15.66 8.07 -5.10
CA VAL A 413 14.90 7.41 -6.19
C VAL A 413 15.24 7.94 -7.59
N ARG A 414 15.55 9.23 -7.73
CA ARG A 414 16.01 9.82 -9.00
C ARG A 414 17.41 9.29 -9.39
N GLU A 415 18.32 9.16 -8.42
CA GLU A 415 19.68 8.62 -8.59
C GLU A 415 19.66 7.12 -8.88
N GLU A 416 18.90 6.33 -8.11
CA GLU A 416 18.71 4.88 -8.30
C GLU A 416 18.08 4.57 -9.66
N PHE A 417 17.04 5.32 -10.07
CA PHE A 417 16.39 5.17 -11.37
C PHE A 417 17.34 5.50 -12.53
N CYS A 418 18.09 6.60 -12.45
CA CYS A 418 19.15 6.93 -13.42
C CYS A 418 20.23 5.84 -13.49
N THR A 419 20.66 5.32 -12.34
CA THR A 419 21.68 4.26 -12.23
C THR A 419 21.20 2.97 -12.92
N SER A 420 19.96 2.54 -12.67
CA SER A 420 19.35 1.39 -13.36
C SER A 420 19.15 1.64 -14.87
N CYS A 421 18.80 2.86 -15.29
CA CYS A 421 18.77 3.22 -16.71
C CYS A 421 20.15 3.13 -17.38
N ALA A 422 21.21 3.54 -16.69
CA ALA A 422 22.59 3.39 -17.16
C ALA A 422 23.09 1.94 -17.13
N LEU A 423 22.67 1.15 -16.14
CA LEU A 423 22.93 -0.28 -16.03
C LEU A 423 22.37 -1.06 -17.23
N HIS A 424 21.20 -0.65 -17.72
CA HIS A 424 20.54 -1.26 -18.88
C HIS A 424 20.84 -0.59 -20.23
N GLY A 425 21.68 0.46 -20.26
CA GLY A 425 22.16 1.09 -21.51
C GLY A 425 21.21 2.10 -22.16
N LEU A 426 20.20 2.58 -21.42
CA LEU A 426 19.32 3.68 -21.85
C LEU A 426 19.96 5.06 -21.70
N VAL A 427 21.03 5.13 -20.89
CA VAL A 427 21.80 6.32 -20.53
C VAL A 427 23.28 5.95 -20.51
N GLN A 428 24.15 6.79 -21.05
CA GLN A 428 25.61 6.63 -20.92
C GLN A 428 26.06 6.89 -19.47
N ARG A 429 26.94 6.06 -18.93
CA ARG A 429 27.45 6.17 -17.54
C ARG A 429 28.08 7.53 -17.21
N GLU A 430 28.62 8.21 -18.20
CA GLU A 430 29.21 9.57 -18.10
C GLU A 430 28.16 10.68 -18.08
N HIS A 431 26.89 10.37 -18.39
CA HIS A 431 25.80 11.34 -18.54
C HIS A 431 24.89 11.41 -17.31
N VAL A 432 25.00 10.47 -16.36
CA VAL A 432 24.14 10.35 -15.17
C VAL A 432 24.09 11.66 -14.35
N GLU A 433 25.24 12.21 -13.97
CA GLU A 433 25.31 13.48 -13.21
C GLU A 433 24.74 14.67 -14.00
N ARG A 434 24.94 14.69 -15.32
CA ARG A 434 24.42 15.75 -16.21
C ARG A 434 22.88 15.74 -16.25
N ILE A 435 22.28 14.55 -16.23
CA ILE A 435 20.83 14.34 -16.26
C ILE A 435 20.19 14.65 -14.90
N LEU A 436 20.89 14.36 -13.80
CA LEU A 436 20.44 14.70 -12.44
C LEU A 436 20.61 16.20 -12.12
N GLY A 437 21.60 16.85 -12.73
CA GLY A 437 21.95 18.27 -12.53
C GLY A 437 22.98 18.51 -11.42
N GLU A 438 23.49 17.45 -10.78
CA GLU A 438 24.39 17.49 -9.64
C GLU A 438 25.25 16.21 -9.55
N THR A 439 26.30 16.24 -8.74
CA THR A 439 27.06 15.03 -8.36
C THR A 439 26.20 14.12 -7.50
N SER A 440 25.97 12.90 -7.96
CA SER A 440 25.23 11.87 -7.23
C SER A 440 26.07 11.33 -6.08
N MET A 441 25.41 11.09 -4.94
CA MET A 441 26.04 10.51 -3.74
C MET A 441 25.77 9.00 -3.61
N SER A 442 24.77 8.47 -4.32
CA SER A 442 24.43 7.04 -4.34
C SER A 442 24.80 6.31 -5.63
N TYR A 443 25.29 7.00 -6.66
CA TYR A 443 25.73 6.37 -7.91
C TYR A 443 26.94 5.47 -7.68
N GLU A 444 26.80 4.18 -8.01
CA GLU A 444 27.88 3.20 -7.95
C GLU A 444 28.37 2.84 -9.37
N PRO A 445 29.53 3.36 -9.84
CA PRO A 445 30.08 3.01 -11.15
C PRO A 445 30.51 1.55 -11.27
N SER A 446 30.76 0.87 -10.14
CA SER A 446 31.09 -0.56 -10.04
C SER A 446 29.89 -1.50 -10.21
N LEU A 447 28.65 -1.00 -10.24
CA LEU A 447 27.47 -1.84 -10.38
C LEU A 447 27.49 -2.60 -11.72
N GLU A 448 27.62 -3.92 -11.67
CA GLU A 448 27.54 -4.80 -12.85
C GLU A 448 26.09 -5.21 -13.13
N LYS A 449 25.76 -5.31 -14.43
CA LYS A 449 24.47 -5.86 -14.86
C LYS A 449 24.49 -7.37 -14.74
N TYR A 450 23.64 -7.93 -13.89
CA TYR A 450 23.59 -9.36 -13.66
C TYR A 450 23.03 -10.10 -14.88
N ALA A 451 23.75 -11.14 -15.30
CA ALA A 451 23.30 -12.08 -16.33
C ALA A 451 22.80 -13.36 -15.64
N LYS A 452 21.56 -13.74 -15.92
CA LYS A 452 20.89 -14.94 -15.37
C LYS A 452 21.79 -16.18 -15.41
N ASP A 453 22.35 -16.48 -16.58
CA ASP A 453 23.13 -17.70 -16.81
C ASP A 453 24.43 -17.72 -15.99
N LYS A 454 25.04 -16.54 -15.76
CA LYS A 454 26.21 -16.38 -14.87
C LYS A 454 25.81 -16.64 -13.42
N LEU A 455 24.70 -16.06 -12.94
CA LEU A 455 24.20 -16.28 -11.58
C LEU A 455 23.90 -17.75 -11.30
N VAL A 456 23.26 -18.45 -12.25
CA VAL A 456 22.97 -19.89 -12.13
C VAL A 456 24.27 -20.70 -12.08
N GLN A 457 25.25 -20.41 -12.95
CA GLN A 457 26.58 -21.06 -12.89
C GLN A 457 27.32 -20.77 -11.58
N ASP A 458 27.25 -19.53 -11.09
CA ASP A 458 27.87 -19.12 -9.84
C ASP A 458 27.30 -19.87 -8.63
N CYS A 459 25.98 -20.06 -8.56
CA CYS A 459 25.29 -20.80 -7.49
C CYS A 459 25.46 -22.33 -7.61
N LEU A 460 25.44 -22.90 -8.82
CA LEU A 460 25.72 -24.33 -9.03
C LEU A 460 27.18 -24.71 -8.71
N ALA A 461 28.07 -23.74 -8.64
CA ALA A 461 29.46 -23.93 -8.20
C ALA A 461 29.69 -23.62 -6.71
N ASP A 462 28.71 -23.03 -6.01
CA ASP A 462 28.84 -22.51 -4.64
C ASP A 462 27.45 -22.23 -4.03
N ALA A 463 26.96 -23.15 -3.20
CA ALA A 463 25.62 -23.10 -2.62
C ALA A 463 25.42 -21.93 -1.63
N ASP A 464 26.46 -21.48 -0.94
CA ASP A 464 26.37 -20.36 0.03
C ASP A 464 25.88 -19.07 -0.65
N LYS A 465 26.16 -18.90 -1.96
CA LYS A 465 25.68 -17.76 -2.75
C LYS A 465 24.15 -17.70 -2.88
N ILE A 466 23.45 -18.83 -2.76
CA ILE A 466 21.99 -18.90 -2.95
C ILE A 466 21.27 -18.03 -1.90
N GLN A 467 21.75 -18.04 -0.65
CA GLN A 467 21.21 -17.18 0.42
C GLN A 467 21.45 -15.69 0.16
N GLY A 468 22.57 -15.34 -0.47
CA GLY A 468 22.82 -13.98 -0.99
C GLY A 468 21.83 -13.61 -2.10
N LEU A 469 21.63 -14.52 -3.06
CA LEU A 469 20.74 -14.36 -4.20
C LEU A 469 19.27 -14.13 -3.77
N ILE A 470 18.80 -14.79 -2.70
CA ILE A 470 17.47 -14.55 -2.13
C ILE A 470 17.32 -13.12 -1.61
N ARG A 471 18.32 -12.60 -0.88
CA ARG A 471 18.32 -11.22 -0.35
C ARG A 471 18.37 -10.17 -1.47
N ASP A 472 19.02 -10.50 -2.58
CA ASP A 472 19.15 -9.62 -3.74
C ASP A 472 17.83 -9.42 -4.51
N VAL A 473 16.78 -10.20 -4.22
CA VAL A 473 15.42 -9.97 -4.75
C VAL A 473 14.81 -8.67 -4.20
N GLU A 474 15.21 -8.23 -2.99
CA GLU A 474 14.70 -7.02 -2.34
C GLU A 474 15.48 -5.74 -2.72
N LYS A 475 16.58 -5.86 -3.47
CA LYS A 475 17.37 -4.71 -3.95
C LYS A 475 16.60 -3.86 -4.96
N THR A 476 16.89 -2.56 -4.95
CA THR A 476 16.38 -1.60 -5.94
C THR A 476 17.53 -1.01 -6.75
N ASP A 477 18.22 -1.87 -7.50
CA ASP A 477 19.46 -1.57 -8.23
C ASP A 477 19.34 -1.77 -9.76
N GLY A 478 18.28 -2.43 -10.23
CA GLY A 478 18.07 -2.82 -11.62
C GLY A 478 18.26 -4.33 -11.90
N ASN A 479 18.80 -5.11 -10.96
CA ASN A 479 19.18 -6.51 -11.15
C ASN A 479 18.14 -7.53 -10.65
N ALA A 480 17.22 -7.15 -9.75
CA ALA A 480 16.27 -8.08 -9.12
C ALA A 480 15.46 -8.97 -10.10
N GLY A 481 15.23 -8.50 -11.33
CA GLY A 481 14.60 -9.29 -12.39
C GLY A 481 15.44 -10.47 -12.91
N ALA A 482 16.76 -10.33 -12.98
CA ALA A 482 17.69 -11.40 -13.35
C ALA A 482 17.89 -12.38 -12.18
N VAL A 483 17.94 -11.85 -10.95
CA VAL A 483 17.99 -12.61 -9.69
C VAL A 483 16.79 -13.57 -9.58
N ALA A 484 15.57 -13.05 -9.76
CA ALA A 484 14.35 -13.86 -9.71
C ALA A 484 14.30 -14.94 -10.81
N GLN A 485 14.85 -14.68 -11.99
CA GLN A 485 14.96 -15.69 -13.06
C GLN A 485 16.01 -16.76 -12.76
N ALA A 486 17.12 -16.40 -12.11
CA ALA A 486 18.16 -17.36 -11.72
C ALA A 486 17.65 -18.32 -10.63
N LEU A 487 16.91 -17.83 -9.64
CA LEU A 487 16.29 -18.66 -8.59
C LEU A 487 15.30 -19.70 -9.15
N VAL A 488 14.56 -19.37 -10.22
CA VAL A 488 13.63 -20.30 -10.88
C VAL A 488 14.37 -21.38 -11.66
N ASP A 489 15.40 -21.01 -12.44
CA ASP A 489 16.22 -22.00 -13.16
C ASP A 489 17.04 -22.89 -12.22
N LEU A 490 17.46 -22.38 -11.06
CA LEU A 490 18.17 -23.16 -10.04
C LEU A 490 17.30 -24.29 -9.48
N LEU A 491 16.00 -24.05 -9.26
CA LEU A 491 15.05 -25.08 -8.82
C LEU A 491 14.81 -26.17 -9.88
N ASP A 492 14.85 -25.81 -11.18
CA ASP A 492 14.75 -26.78 -12.28
C ASP A 492 16.02 -27.62 -12.42
N ASN A 493 17.20 -27.00 -12.25
CA ASN A 493 18.52 -27.64 -12.36
C ASN A 493 19.10 -28.05 -10.99
N TRP A 494 18.25 -28.32 -9.99
CA TRP A 494 18.68 -28.56 -8.61
C TRP A 494 19.59 -29.80 -8.51
N GLN A 495 20.79 -29.60 -7.95
CA GLN A 495 21.84 -30.62 -7.81
C GLN A 495 22.52 -30.48 -6.44
N TYR A 496 22.99 -31.60 -5.91
CA TYR A 496 23.68 -31.73 -4.63
C TYR A 496 24.68 -32.90 -4.73
N GLU A 497 25.66 -32.96 -3.83
CA GLU A 497 26.65 -34.06 -3.82
C GLU A 497 26.03 -35.34 -3.23
N GLU A 498 26.13 -36.46 -3.95
CA GLU A 498 25.53 -37.76 -3.56
C GLU A 498 26.12 -38.34 -2.25
N ASP A 499 27.33 -37.92 -1.87
CA ASP A 499 28.05 -38.36 -0.67
C ASP A 499 27.70 -37.53 0.60
N GLN A 500 26.74 -36.60 0.56
CA GLN A 500 26.34 -35.83 1.76
C GLN A 500 25.60 -36.71 2.78
N GLY A 501 26.00 -36.59 4.05
CA GLY A 501 25.59 -37.51 5.12
C GLY A 501 24.24 -37.22 5.80
N GLU A 502 23.60 -36.09 5.48
CA GLU A 502 22.30 -35.66 6.04
C GLU A 502 21.47 -35.04 4.91
N TYR A 503 20.29 -35.60 4.59
CA TYR A 503 19.48 -35.15 3.45
C TYR A 503 18.43 -34.08 3.80
N GLN A 504 18.18 -33.84 5.09
CA GLN A 504 17.21 -32.85 5.56
C GLN A 504 17.50 -31.40 5.10
N PRO A 505 18.76 -30.89 5.11
CA PRO A 505 19.04 -29.52 4.66
C PRO A 505 18.69 -29.28 3.19
N ILE A 506 18.93 -30.28 2.33
CA ILE A 506 18.64 -30.23 0.88
C ILE A 506 17.14 -29.99 0.63
N TYR A 507 16.29 -30.62 1.45
CA TYR A 507 14.85 -30.42 1.44
C TYR A 507 14.43 -29.04 1.95
N GLU A 508 15.10 -28.54 2.99
CA GLU A 508 14.81 -27.24 3.61
C GLU A 508 15.19 -26.06 2.71
N GLU A 509 16.34 -26.11 2.03
CA GLU A 509 16.77 -25.09 1.07
C GLU A 509 15.86 -25.07 -0.17
N PHE A 510 15.69 -26.23 -0.83
CA PHE A 510 14.79 -26.36 -1.98
C PHE A 510 13.37 -25.91 -1.62
N GLY A 511 12.86 -26.37 -0.47
CA GLY A 511 11.54 -26.02 0.05
C GLY A 511 11.39 -24.51 0.32
N SER A 512 12.42 -23.85 0.85
CA SER A 512 12.39 -22.41 1.16
C SER A 512 12.41 -21.55 -0.11
N ILE A 513 13.26 -21.89 -1.10
CA ILE A 513 13.31 -21.18 -2.39
C ILE A 513 12.00 -21.43 -3.17
N LEU A 514 11.51 -22.67 -3.17
CA LEU A 514 10.24 -23.02 -3.77
C LEU A 514 9.06 -22.33 -3.05
N LEU A 515 9.10 -22.13 -1.73
CA LEU A 515 8.08 -21.36 -1.01
C LEU A 515 7.99 -19.92 -1.50
N LEU A 516 9.12 -19.29 -1.83
CA LEU A 516 9.15 -17.94 -2.42
C LEU A 516 8.49 -17.93 -3.81
N VAL A 517 8.82 -18.89 -4.68
CA VAL A 517 8.22 -19.03 -6.02
C VAL A 517 6.71 -19.33 -5.93
N LEU A 518 6.32 -20.26 -5.05
CA LEU A 518 4.92 -20.56 -4.74
C LEU A 518 4.21 -19.31 -4.18
N ALA A 519 4.87 -18.51 -3.35
CA ALA A 519 4.29 -17.30 -2.80
C ALA A 519 3.98 -16.27 -3.89
N PHE A 520 4.91 -15.98 -4.80
CA PHE A 520 4.63 -15.11 -5.95
C PHE A 520 3.54 -15.69 -6.85
N ALA A 521 3.66 -16.97 -7.24
CA ALA A 521 2.73 -17.63 -8.15
C ALA A 521 1.30 -17.64 -7.60
N TYR A 522 1.09 -18.04 -6.34
CA TYR A 522 -0.23 -18.08 -5.73
C TYR A 522 -0.77 -16.69 -5.38
N ARG A 523 0.02 -15.81 -4.76
CA ARG A 523 -0.45 -14.48 -4.30
C ARG A 523 -0.94 -13.62 -5.46
N TYR A 524 -0.27 -13.68 -6.61
CA TYR A 524 -0.61 -12.89 -7.81
C TYR A 524 -1.38 -13.69 -8.88
N ASN A 525 -1.53 -15.01 -8.72
CA ASN A 525 -2.14 -15.95 -9.67
C ASN A 525 -1.41 -15.94 -11.03
N LEU A 526 -0.11 -16.17 -10.98
CA LEU A 526 0.76 -16.33 -12.15
C LEU A 526 0.75 -17.78 -12.62
N THR A 527 0.80 -17.99 -13.94
CA THR A 527 1.13 -19.28 -14.54
C THR A 527 2.65 -19.45 -14.65
N ALA A 528 3.11 -20.67 -14.95
CA ALA A 528 4.54 -20.92 -15.21
C ALA A 528 5.08 -20.02 -16.35
N ALA A 529 4.28 -19.77 -17.39
CA ALA A 529 4.67 -18.92 -18.51
C ALA A 529 4.75 -17.42 -18.14
N ASP A 530 3.93 -16.95 -17.17
CA ASP A 530 4.01 -15.58 -16.65
C ASP A 530 5.27 -15.34 -15.79
N ILE A 531 5.86 -16.41 -15.27
CA ILE A 531 7.16 -16.43 -14.56
C ILE A 531 8.33 -16.51 -15.59
N GLY A 532 8.03 -16.75 -16.87
CA GLY A 532 9.00 -16.87 -17.97
C GLY A 532 9.33 -18.30 -18.36
N ILE A 533 8.79 -19.30 -17.66
CA ILE A 533 9.07 -20.72 -17.91
C ILE A 533 8.39 -21.14 -19.21
N SER A 534 9.21 -21.41 -20.23
CA SER A 534 8.76 -21.81 -21.58
C SER A 534 8.99 -23.29 -21.90
N SER A 535 9.69 -24.02 -21.02
CA SER A 535 9.90 -25.48 -21.17
C SER A 535 8.74 -26.27 -20.58
N PRO A 536 8.17 -27.27 -21.29
CA PRO A 536 7.16 -28.16 -20.72
C PRO A 536 7.74 -29.14 -19.69
N ASP A 537 9.05 -29.38 -19.73
CA ASP A 537 9.76 -30.36 -18.89
C ASP A 537 10.22 -29.77 -17.54
N SER A 538 10.05 -28.45 -17.35
CA SER A 538 10.37 -27.74 -16.11
C SER A 538 9.70 -28.37 -14.88
N THR A 539 10.50 -28.69 -13.87
CA THR A 539 10.04 -29.18 -12.57
C THR A 539 9.21 -28.10 -11.87
N VAL A 540 9.61 -26.83 -11.89
CA VAL A 540 8.83 -25.73 -11.31
C VAL A 540 7.46 -25.61 -12.00
N ALA A 541 7.40 -25.72 -13.33
CA ALA A 541 6.12 -25.74 -14.06
C ALA A 541 5.27 -26.97 -13.69
N ARG A 542 5.87 -28.16 -13.58
CA ARG A 542 5.19 -29.40 -13.12
C ARG A 542 4.64 -29.23 -11.71
N ILE A 543 5.40 -28.65 -10.77
CA ILE A 543 4.95 -28.43 -9.39
C ILE A 543 3.79 -27.43 -9.34
N LEU A 544 3.93 -26.25 -9.97
CA LEU A 544 2.89 -25.22 -10.01
C LEU A 544 1.56 -25.72 -10.62
N THR A 545 1.63 -26.62 -11.60
CA THR A 545 0.45 -27.14 -12.31
C THR A 545 -0.10 -28.46 -11.79
N ARG A 546 0.71 -29.34 -11.18
CA ARG A 546 0.30 -30.71 -10.80
C ARG A 546 0.50 -31.11 -9.34
N ALA A 547 1.34 -30.45 -8.55
CA ALA A 547 1.65 -30.89 -7.17
C ALA A 547 0.43 -31.01 -6.23
N HIS A 548 -0.65 -30.30 -6.54
CA HIS A 548 -1.92 -30.29 -5.80
C HIS A 548 -2.97 -31.27 -6.37
N VAL A 549 -2.64 -32.02 -7.41
CA VAL A 549 -3.53 -32.98 -8.08
C VAL A 549 -3.06 -34.38 -7.69
N SER A 550 -3.86 -35.10 -6.91
CA SER A 550 -3.57 -36.51 -6.60
C SER A 550 -3.72 -37.37 -7.85
N ARG A 551 -2.77 -38.27 -8.08
CA ARG A 551 -2.82 -39.34 -9.09
C ARG A 551 -3.26 -40.64 -8.45
N GLU A 552 -4.08 -41.40 -9.16
CA GLU A 552 -4.51 -42.73 -8.71
C GLU A 552 -3.34 -43.73 -8.73
N ARG A 553 -3.44 -44.81 -7.93
CA ARG A 553 -2.35 -45.79 -7.77
C ARG A 553 -1.92 -46.43 -9.10
N ASP A 554 -2.85 -46.58 -10.05
CA ASP A 554 -2.58 -47.17 -11.36
C ASP A 554 -1.92 -46.18 -12.35
N GLU A 555 -1.94 -44.87 -12.04
CA GLU A 555 -1.25 -43.81 -12.79
C GLU A 555 0.19 -43.57 -12.28
N LEU A 556 0.59 -44.20 -11.17
CA LEU A 556 1.94 -44.11 -10.62
C LEU A 556 2.85 -45.18 -11.23
N THR A 557 4.09 -44.84 -11.53
CA THR A 557 5.17 -45.81 -11.81
C THR A 557 5.49 -46.64 -10.56
N ASP A 558 6.13 -47.80 -10.73
CA ASP A 558 6.43 -48.67 -9.56
C ASP A 558 7.48 -48.06 -8.62
N GLN A 559 8.33 -47.16 -9.11
CA GLN A 559 9.21 -46.33 -8.27
C GLN A 559 8.41 -45.29 -7.47
N GLU A 560 7.51 -44.54 -8.11
CA GLU A 560 6.64 -43.58 -7.41
C GLU A 560 5.74 -44.27 -6.36
N LYS A 561 5.23 -45.48 -6.65
CA LYS A 561 4.52 -46.32 -5.66
C LYS A 561 5.42 -46.67 -4.47
N GLY A 562 6.67 -47.04 -4.74
CA GLY A 562 7.68 -47.30 -3.71
C GLY A 562 7.94 -46.08 -2.83
N HIS A 563 8.13 -44.91 -3.44
CA HIS A 563 8.34 -43.65 -2.72
C HIS A 563 7.12 -43.29 -1.87
N VAL A 564 5.90 -43.33 -2.41
CA VAL A 564 4.65 -43.05 -1.66
C VAL A 564 4.50 -44.01 -0.47
N SER A 565 4.76 -45.31 -0.65
CA SER A 565 4.78 -46.26 0.48
C SER A 565 5.87 -45.93 1.50
N GLY A 566 7.09 -45.61 1.06
CA GLY A 566 8.19 -45.21 1.94
C GLY A 566 7.85 -44.00 2.81
N TRP A 567 7.31 -42.94 2.22
CA TRP A 567 6.85 -41.75 2.95
C TRP A 567 5.71 -42.05 3.92
N ILE A 568 4.76 -42.92 3.57
CA ILE A 568 3.69 -43.31 4.49
C ILE A 568 4.24 -44.11 5.68
N HIS A 569 5.17 -45.04 5.47
CA HIS A 569 5.80 -45.78 6.57
C HIS A 569 6.65 -44.84 7.45
N GLY A 570 7.57 -44.06 6.88
CA GLY A 570 8.46 -43.17 7.65
C GLY A 570 7.75 -42.05 8.43
N LEU A 571 6.54 -41.65 8.02
CA LEU A 571 5.70 -40.69 8.74
C LEU A 571 4.81 -41.31 9.83
N PHE A 572 4.30 -42.54 9.63
CA PHE A 572 3.18 -43.07 10.44
C PHE A 572 3.45 -44.43 11.12
N ASP A 573 4.56 -45.09 10.81
CA ASP A 573 4.94 -46.38 11.39
C ASP A 573 5.94 -46.19 12.54
N SER A 574 5.50 -46.46 13.78
CA SER A 574 6.32 -46.26 14.99
C SER A 574 7.59 -47.10 15.03
N ASP A 575 7.61 -48.21 14.28
CA ASP A 575 8.68 -49.19 14.31
C ASP A 575 9.71 -48.94 13.19
N SER A 576 9.45 -47.96 12.31
CA SER A 576 10.32 -47.60 11.17
C SER A 576 11.60 -46.84 11.55
N GLY A 577 11.61 -46.18 12.71
CA GLY A 577 12.65 -45.24 13.11
C GLY A 577 12.47 -43.80 12.59
N GLY A 578 11.43 -43.53 11.79
CA GLY A 578 11.13 -42.22 11.23
C GLY A 578 11.58 -42.04 9.78
N LEU A 579 11.83 -40.80 9.38
CA LEU A 579 12.28 -40.44 8.04
C LEU A 579 13.80 -40.66 7.89
N GLY A 580 14.19 -41.81 7.32
CA GLY A 580 15.59 -42.14 7.05
C GLY A 580 16.14 -41.56 5.74
N ASP A 581 17.44 -41.24 5.71
CA ASP A 581 18.12 -40.67 4.54
C ASP A 581 18.07 -41.54 3.28
N ASP A 582 17.96 -42.87 3.42
CA ASP A 582 17.73 -43.80 2.29
C ASP A 582 16.46 -43.45 1.48
N LEU A 583 15.44 -42.88 2.12
CA LEU A 583 14.20 -42.43 1.45
C LEU A 583 14.38 -41.03 0.83
N MET A 584 15.06 -40.12 1.51
CA MET A 584 15.27 -38.74 1.06
C MET A 584 16.35 -38.61 -0.03
N SER A 585 17.24 -39.60 -0.13
CA SER A 585 18.22 -39.74 -1.22
C SER A 585 17.60 -40.37 -2.47
N SER A 586 16.80 -41.43 -2.32
CA SER A 586 16.17 -42.13 -3.44
C SER A 586 14.97 -41.40 -4.05
N CYS A 587 14.29 -40.55 -3.26
CA CYS A 587 13.26 -39.62 -3.73
C CYS A 587 13.81 -38.19 -3.64
N PRO A 588 14.24 -37.54 -4.74
CA PRO A 588 14.68 -36.14 -4.69
C PRO A 588 13.51 -35.20 -4.36
N PRO A 589 13.75 -34.01 -3.80
CA PRO A 589 12.68 -33.09 -3.43
C PRO A 589 11.81 -32.67 -4.63
N GLN A 590 12.41 -32.60 -5.84
CA GLN A 590 11.67 -32.36 -7.09
C GLN A 590 10.52 -33.35 -7.32
N ASP A 591 10.72 -34.65 -7.05
CA ASP A 591 9.69 -35.69 -7.21
C ASP A 591 8.79 -35.79 -5.99
N PHE A 592 9.32 -35.59 -4.78
CA PHE A 592 8.51 -35.56 -3.55
C PHE A 592 7.34 -34.57 -3.67
N TYR A 593 7.59 -33.33 -4.09
CA TYR A 593 6.55 -32.31 -4.25
C TYR A 593 5.48 -32.68 -5.28
N LEU A 594 5.76 -33.59 -6.22
CA LEU A 594 4.78 -34.10 -7.20
C LEU A 594 3.98 -35.30 -6.67
N LEU A 595 4.44 -35.95 -5.60
CA LEU A 595 3.76 -37.06 -4.93
C LEU A 595 2.93 -36.63 -3.72
N VAL A 596 3.20 -35.44 -3.14
CA VAL A 596 2.52 -34.88 -1.96
C VAL A 596 1.00 -35.03 -1.98
N ALA A 597 0.31 -34.66 -3.07
CA ALA A 597 -1.16 -34.80 -3.12
C ALA A 597 -1.63 -36.27 -3.06
N SER A 598 -0.92 -37.21 -3.68
CA SER A 598 -1.21 -38.65 -3.56
C SER A 598 -0.84 -39.21 -2.19
N ILE A 599 0.22 -38.72 -1.53
CA ILE A 599 0.54 -39.06 -0.14
C ILE A 599 -0.62 -38.62 0.77
N PHE A 600 -1.07 -37.36 0.63
CA PHE A 600 -2.20 -36.83 1.40
C PHE A 600 -3.52 -37.55 1.11
N GLN A 601 -3.81 -37.94 -0.14
CA GLN A 601 -4.94 -38.79 -0.47
C GLN A 601 -4.89 -40.12 0.31
N ASN A 602 -3.73 -40.79 0.34
CA ASN A 602 -3.56 -42.03 1.10
C ASN A 602 -3.70 -41.82 2.62
N ILE A 603 -3.27 -40.69 3.18
CA ILE A 603 -3.46 -40.35 4.61
C ILE A 603 -4.96 -40.19 4.93
N VAL A 604 -5.70 -39.43 4.11
CA VAL A 604 -7.15 -39.19 4.29
C VAL A 604 -7.93 -40.52 4.21
N VAL A 605 -7.62 -41.35 3.22
CA VAL A 605 -8.22 -42.68 3.03
C VAL A 605 -7.86 -43.61 4.19
N ALA A 606 -6.58 -43.72 4.57
CA ALA A 606 -6.12 -44.60 5.65
C ALA A 606 -6.78 -44.26 7.00
N TYR A 607 -6.94 -42.97 7.32
CA TYR A 607 -7.64 -42.54 8.52
C TYR A 607 -9.16 -42.79 8.42
N THR A 608 -9.79 -42.49 7.27
CA THR A 608 -11.24 -42.71 7.06
C THR A 608 -11.64 -44.18 7.23
N TYR A 609 -10.82 -45.12 6.75
CA TYR A 609 -11.06 -46.57 6.89
C TYR A 609 -10.46 -47.19 8.16
N GLY A 610 -9.87 -46.39 9.06
CA GLY A 610 -9.35 -46.85 10.36
C GLY A 610 -8.06 -47.67 10.30
N TYR A 611 -7.29 -47.58 9.21
CA TYR A 611 -5.93 -48.12 9.11
C TYR A 611 -4.90 -47.25 9.86
N LEU A 612 -5.20 -45.95 10.03
CA LEU A 612 -4.38 -45.00 10.78
C LEU A 612 -5.13 -44.57 12.07
N SER A 613 -4.43 -44.57 13.21
CA SER A 613 -4.99 -44.15 14.50
C SER A 613 -4.88 -42.64 14.73
N ASP A 614 -5.63 -42.09 15.69
CA ASP A 614 -5.52 -40.68 16.10
C ASP A 614 -4.09 -40.30 16.54
N ASP A 615 -3.44 -41.17 17.31
CA ASP A 615 -2.08 -40.93 17.83
C ASP A 615 -1.03 -41.00 16.71
N ALA A 616 -1.13 -41.98 15.81
CA ALA A 616 -0.23 -42.10 14.67
C ALA A 616 -0.42 -40.93 13.69
N LEU A 617 -1.67 -40.55 13.38
CA LEU A 617 -1.97 -39.38 12.55
C LEU A 617 -1.38 -38.10 13.17
N LYS A 618 -1.49 -37.93 14.49
CA LYS A 618 -0.89 -36.78 15.18
C LYS A 618 0.63 -36.76 15.03
N GLY A 619 1.31 -37.89 15.32
CA GLY A 619 2.77 -37.98 15.21
C GLY A 619 3.30 -37.70 13.79
N GLY A 620 2.69 -38.31 12.77
CA GLY A 620 3.11 -38.08 11.38
C GLY A 620 2.80 -36.68 10.85
N VAL A 621 1.78 -36.00 11.39
CA VAL A 621 1.52 -34.58 11.06
C VAL A 621 2.49 -33.63 11.79
N GLU A 622 3.05 -34.02 12.94
CA GLU A 622 4.08 -33.22 13.61
C GLU A 622 5.35 -33.11 12.74
N TYR A 623 5.83 -34.21 12.15
CA TYR A 623 6.93 -34.17 11.15
C TYR A 623 6.62 -33.30 9.92
N LEU A 624 5.37 -33.31 9.44
CA LEU A 624 4.96 -32.49 8.28
C LEU A 624 4.89 -30.98 8.58
N VAL A 625 5.06 -30.58 9.85
CA VAL A 625 5.04 -29.20 10.33
C VAL A 625 6.45 -28.72 10.76
N ASP A 626 7.48 -29.56 10.63
CA ASP A 626 8.89 -29.14 10.72
C ASP A 626 9.37 -28.48 9.41
N THR A 627 10.34 -27.56 9.54
CA THR A 627 10.70 -26.57 8.52
C THR A 627 11.02 -27.15 7.13
N PHE A 628 11.67 -28.31 7.06
CA PHE A 628 12.07 -28.95 5.80
C PHE A 628 10.90 -29.52 4.97
N LEU A 629 9.81 -29.97 5.61
CA LEU A 629 8.61 -30.47 4.92
C LEU A 629 7.50 -29.44 4.80
N LEU A 630 7.47 -28.45 5.70
CA LEU A 630 6.39 -27.47 5.84
C LEU A 630 5.99 -26.75 4.52
N PRO A 631 6.89 -26.37 3.59
CA PRO A 631 6.47 -25.75 2.33
C PRO A 631 5.67 -26.70 1.40
N SER A 632 5.83 -28.02 1.55
CA SER A 632 5.01 -29.03 0.85
C SER A 632 3.54 -28.99 1.28
N LEU A 633 3.23 -28.39 2.43
CA LEU A 633 1.86 -28.15 2.86
C LEU A 633 1.11 -27.17 1.92
N VAL A 634 1.79 -26.38 1.09
CA VAL A 634 1.12 -25.50 0.11
C VAL A 634 0.32 -26.30 -0.94
N PRO A 635 0.92 -27.24 -1.71
CA PRO A 635 0.15 -28.13 -2.57
C PRO A 635 -0.76 -29.09 -1.78
N ALA A 636 -0.36 -29.58 -0.61
CA ALA A 636 -1.20 -30.49 0.20
C ALA A 636 -2.51 -29.83 0.69
N LEU A 637 -2.44 -28.63 1.26
CA LEU A 637 -3.62 -27.90 1.73
C LEU A 637 -4.49 -27.43 0.56
N ARG A 638 -3.91 -27.21 -0.63
CA ARG A 638 -4.68 -27.00 -1.85
C ARG A 638 -5.42 -28.26 -2.28
N PHE A 639 -4.76 -29.42 -2.32
CA PHE A 639 -5.42 -30.72 -2.54
C PHE A 639 -6.57 -30.92 -1.56
N LEU A 640 -6.35 -30.76 -0.25
CA LEU A 640 -7.39 -30.90 0.77
C LEU A 640 -8.54 -29.88 0.61
N THR A 641 -8.26 -28.66 0.15
CA THR A 641 -9.27 -27.63 -0.15
C THR A 641 -10.21 -28.06 -1.28
N ASP A 642 -9.65 -28.64 -2.34
CA ASP A 642 -10.39 -29.11 -3.51
C ASP A 642 -11.08 -30.46 -3.20
N TYR A 643 -10.45 -31.35 -2.42
CA TYR A 643 -10.98 -32.67 -2.04
C TYR A 643 -12.17 -32.57 -1.07
N LEU A 644 -12.12 -31.64 -0.10
CA LEU A 644 -13.24 -31.35 0.81
C LEU A 644 -14.54 -30.97 0.08
N TRP A 645 -14.42 -30.35 -1.10
CA TRP A 645 -15.55 -29.98 -1.94
C TRP A 645 -16.15 -31.18 -2.69
N VAL A 646 -15.31 -32.13 -3.12
CA VAL A 646 -15.69 -33.24 -4.00
C VAL A 646 -16.24 -34.44 -3.21
N GLU A 647 -15.50 -34.96 -2.24
CA GLU A 647 -15.75 -36.31 -1.72
C GLU A 647 -16.42 -36.31 -0.34
N GLN A 648 -17.72 -36.63 -0.31
CA GLN A 648 -18.56 -36.48 0.89
C GLN A 648 -18.25 -37.46 2.02
N ARG A 649 -17.61 -38.60 1.73
CA ARG A 649 -17.34 -39.63 2.74
C ARG A 649 -16.16 -39.32 3.66
N GLU A 650 -15.21 -38.52 3.16
CA GLU A 650 -13.91 -38.34 3.80
C GLU A 650 -13.75 -36.91 4.40
N GLN A 651 -14.80 -36.08 4.32
CA GLN A 651 -14.80 -34.69 4.81
C GLN A 651 -14.42 -34.57 6.29
N THR A 652 -14.82 -35.54 7.14
CA THR A 652 -14.45 -35.55 8.56
C THR A 652 -12.95 -35.82 8.78
N ALA A 653 -12.36 -36.71 7.99
CA ALA A 653 -10.91 -36.96 7.97
C ALA A 653 -10.15 -35.71 7.49
N VAL A 654 -10.61 -35.08 6.41
CA VAL A 654 -10.02 -33.84 5.90
C VAL A 654 -10.07 -32.72 6.95
N ILE A 655 -11.19 -32.51 7.64
CA ILE A 655 -11.31 -31.50 8.71
C ILE A 655 -10.34 -31.81 9.88
N LYS A 656 -10.21 -33.08 10.29
CA LYS A 656 -9.26 -33.49 11.33
C LYS A 656 -7.80 -33.22 10.95
N ILE A 657 -7.42 -33.54 9.71
CA ILE A 657 -6.07 -33.30 9.17
C ILE A 657 -5.79 -31.79 9.08
N LEU A 658 -6.77 -31.00 8.60
CA LEU A 658 -6.70 -29.54 8.59
C LEU A 658 -6.55 -28.94 10.00
N GLN A 659 -7.21 -29.50 11.02
CA GLN A 659 -7.02 -29.08 12.41
C GLN A 659 -5.59 -29.32 12.91
N LEU A 660 -5.02 -30.50 12.67
CA LEU A 660 -3.65 -30.80 13.11
C LEU A 660 -2.60 -29.88 12.46
N ILE A 661 -2.76 -29.55 11.17
CA ILE A 661 -1.84 -28.67 10.43
C ILE A 661 -2.04 -27.19 10.77
N LEU A 662 -3.28 -26.74 10.99
CA LEU A 662 -3.60 -25.32 11.21
C LEU A 662 -3.64 -24.92 12.70
N LEU A 663 -3.66 -25.89 13.61
CA LEU A 663 -3.65 -25.72 15.07
C LEU A 663 -2.68 -26.72 15.73
N PRO A 664 -1.39 -26.77 15.35
CA PRO A 664 -0.41 -27.69 15.93
C PRO A 664 -0.22 -27.42 17.43
N SER A 665 -0.07 -28.48 18.23
CA SER A 665 0.10 -28.37 19.69
C SER A 665 1.45 -27.78 20.12
N SER A 666 2.44 -27.86 19.25
CA SER A 666 3.82 -27.39 19.46
C SER A 666 4.45 -27.14 18.09
N ILE A 667 5.23 -26.07 17.96
CA ILE A 667 5.91 -25.67 16.72
C ILE A 667 7.08 -24.72 17.08
N SER A 668 8.17 -24.72 16.30
CA SER A 668 9.29 -23.78 16.50
C SER A 668 8.91 -22.34 16.06
N GLY A 669 9.69 -21.34 16.45
CA GLY A 669 9.43 -19.94 16.05
C GLY A 669 9.57 -19.72 14.53
N GLU A 670 10.54 -20.38 13.92
CA GLU A 670 10.80 -20.34 12.48
C GLU A 670 9.72 -21.10 11.70
N ALA A 671 9.40 -22.33 12.12
CA ALA A 671 8.30 -23.10 11.54
C ALA A 671 6.95 -22.37 11.72
N SER A 672 6.69 -21.68 12.82
CA SER A 672 5.49 -20.85 13.00
C SER A 672 5.40 -19.71 11.97
N THR A 673 6.53 -19.06 11.68
CA THR A 673 6.63 -17.98 10.68
C THR A 673 6.46 -18.51 9.25
N MET A 674 7.05 -19.66 8.95
CA MET A 674 6.88 -20.35 7.68
C MET A 674 5.44 -20.87 7.50
N LEU A 675 4.81 -21.39 8.56
CA LEU A 675 3.43 -21.86 8.57
C LEU A 675 2.43 -20.72 8.39
N PHE A 676 2.70 -19.53 8.95
CA PHE A 676 1.92 -18.33 8.64
C PHE A 676 2.01 -17.98 7.14
N SER A 677 3.19 -18.10 6.55
CA SER A 677 3.40 -17.88 5.11
C SER A 677 2.58 -18.89 4.28
N VAL A 678 2.68 -20.19 4.58
CA VAL A 678 1.86 -21.25 3.94
C VAL A 678 0.37 -21.00 4.10
N ARG A 679 -0.11 -20.69 5.31
CA ARG A 679 -1.51 -20.33 5.58
C ARG A 679 -1.96 -19.18 4.69
N SER A 680 -1.13 -18.14 4.52
CA SER A 680 -1.45 -17.04 3.60
C SER A 680 -1.70 -17.55 2.17
N LEU A 681 -0.89 -18.48 1.65
CA LEU A 681 -1.02 -18.95 0.26
C LEU A 681 -2.31 -19.76 0.00
N VAL A 682 -2.93 -20.33 1.04
CA VAL A 682 -4.15 -21.16 0.91
C VAL A 682 -5.41 -20.56 1.56
N ALA A 683 -5.30 -19.52 2.38
CA ALA A 683 -6.41 -19.02 3.21
C ALA A 683 -7.70 -18.67 2.43
N LYS A 684 -7.62 -17.89 1.34
CA LYS A 684 -8.82 -17.52 0.55
C LYS A 684 -9.52 -18.74 -0.10
N PRO A 685 -8.82 -19.65 -0.81
CA PRO A 685 -9.42 -20.91 -1.28
C PRO A 685 -10.00 -21.77 -0.14
N LEU A 686 -9.24 -21.98 0.94
CA LEU A 686 -9.64 -22.86 2.03
C LEU A 686 -10.84 -22.31 2.81
N GLU A 687 -10.91 -20.99 3.05
CA GLU A 687 -12.10 -20.34 3.60
C GLU A 687 -13.35 -20.63 2.74
N HIS A 688 -13.22 -20.60 1.41
CA HIS A 688 -14.35 -20.84 0.51
C HIS A 688 -14.90 -22.28 0.63
N SER A 689 -14.02 -23.29 0.66
CA SER A 689 -14.42 -24.69 0.87
C SER A 689 -14.97 -24.91 2.28
N LEU A 690 -14.31 -24.40 3.33
CA LEU A 690 -14.78 -24.51 4.72
C LEU A 690 -16.15 -23.86 4.92
N ARG A 691 -16.38 -22.65 4.39
CA ARG A 691 -17.69 -21.98 4.46
C ARG A 691 -18.76 -22.67 3.62
N THR A 692 -18.39 -23.42 2.58
CA THR A 692 -19.38 -24.20 1.82
C THR A 692 -19.71 -25.51 2.51
N TYR A 693 -18.74 -26.18 3.12
CA TYR A 693 -18.98 -27.32 4.02
C TYR A 693 -19.85 -26.92 5.23
N GLN A 694 -19.62 -25.75 5.82
CA GLN A 694 -20.47 -25.17 6.89
C GLN A 694 -21.92 -24.88 6.45
N ARG A 695 -22.17 -24.70 5.14
CA ARG A 695 -23.54 -24.59 4.60
C ARG A 695 -24.20 -25.96 4.37
N GLN A 696 -23.41 -27.02 4.22
CA GLN A 696 -23.88 -28.40 4.09
C GLN A 696 -24.21 -28.99 5.47
N ASP A 697 -23.36 -28.77 6.48
CA ASP A 697 -23.68 -29.04 7.90
C ASP A 697 -23.53 -27.79 8.79
N PRO A 698 -24.61 -27.00 8.98
CA PRO A 698 -24.62 -25.84 9.87
C PRO A 698 -24.52 -26.16 11.37
N LYS A 699 -24.45 -27.43 11.79
CA LYS A 699 -24.29 -27.82 13.20
C LYS A 699 -22.83 -28.13 13.57
N ASN A 700 -21.97 -28.30 12.57
CA ASN A 700 -20.57 -28.65 12.77
C ASN A 700 -19.80 -27.48 13.43
N GLN A 701 -19.20 -27.73 14.60
CA GLN A 701 -18.45 -26.73 15.37
C GLN A 701 -16.95 -26.75 15.07
N ASP A 702 -16.44 -27.79 14.41
CA ASP A 702 -15.01 -28.03 14.14
C ASP A 702 -14.42 -27.08 13.08
N ILE A 703 -15.30 -26.41 12.32
CA ILE A 703 -14.97 -25.47 11.25
C ILE A 703 -14.59 -24.08 11.79
N GLU A 704 -15.24 -23.63 12.87
CA GLU A 704 -15.06 -22.27 13.41
C GLU A 704 -13.64 -22.02 13.98
N PRO A 705 -12.95 -22.99 14.63
CA PRO A 705 -11.53 -22.87 14.93
C PRO A 705 -10.64 -22.67 13.69
N LEU A 706 -10.94 -23.35 12.57
CA LEU A 706 -10.18 -23.24 11.32
C LEU A 706 -10.38 -21.86 10.67
N LEU A 707 -11.62 -21.37 10.59
CA LEU A 707 -11.93 -20.04 10.08
C LEU A 707 -11.24 -18.94 10.92
N ARG A 708 -11.14 -19.14 12.24
CA ARG A 708 -10.39 -18.24 13.13
C ARG A 708 -8.88 -18.28 12.88
N ALA A 709 -8.31 -19.46 12.67
CA ALA A 709 -6.87 -19.64 12.40
C ALA A 709 -6.42 -19.03 11.06
N LEU A 710 -7.32 -18.91 10.08
CA LEU A 710 -7.06 -18.29 8.78
C LEU A 710 -7.28 -16.77 8.76
N LYS A 711 -8.00 -16.21 9.73
CA LYS A 711 -8.53 -14.83 9.72
C LYS A 711 -7.46 -13.79 9.38
N ASP A 712 -6.31 -13.84 10.05
CA ASP A 712 -5.26 -12.83 9.91
C ASP A 712 -4.36 -13.06 8.68
N SER A 713 -4.47 -14.25 8.07
CA SER A 713 -3.82 -14.62 6.80
C SER A 713 -4.64 -14.20 5.56
N LEU A 714 -5.98 -14.08 5.68
CA LEU A 714 -6.88 -13.74 4.56
C LEU A 714 -6.53 -12.45 3.80
N PRO A 715 -6.16 -11.32 4.45
CA PRO A 715 -5.79 -10.09 3.74
C PRO A 715 -4.55 -10.24 2.86
N GLN A 716 -3.67 -11.19 3.20
CA GLN A 716 -2.38 -11.40 2.52
C GLN A 716 -2.45 -12.45 1.40
N SER A 717 -3.58 -13.17 1.30
CA SER A 717 -3.67 -14.45 0.59
C SER A 717 -3.73 -14.36 -0.94
N ARG A 718 -4.45 -13.38 -1.48
CA ARG A 718 -4.51 -13.10 -2.93
C ARG A 718 -4.56 -11.59 -3.16
N ARG A 719 -3.58 -11.10 -3.92
CA ARG A 719 -3.46 -9.73 -4.47
C ARG A 719 -3.53 -9.79 -6.00
N THR A 720 -4.54 -10.47 -6.52
CA THR A 720 -4.74 -10.66 -7.95
C THR A 720 -5.37 -9.42 -8.61
N GLY A 721 -5.24 -9.31 -9.93
CA GLY A 721 -6.05 -8.39 -10.75
C GLY A 721 -7.51 -8.84 -10.92
N GLY A 722 -7.99 -9.80 -10.12
CA GLY A 722 -9.40 -10.16 -10.04
C GLY A 722 -10.19 -9.13 -9.24
N ALA A 723 -11.51 -9.09 -9.46
CA ALA A 723 -12.41 -8.27 -8.68
C ALA A 723 -12.74 -8.95 -7.35
N ASP A 724 -12.71 -8.20 -6.26
CA ASP A 724 -13.11 -8.69 -4.94
C ASP A 724 -14.64 -8.82 -4.84
N HIS A 725 -15.16 -9.61 -3.88
CA HIS A 725 -16.60 -9.93 -3.81
C HIS A 725 -17.50 -8.68 -3.74
N HIS A 726 -17.08 -7.67 -2.96
CA HIS A 726 -17.77 -6.38 -2.85
C HIS A 726 -17.69 -5.54 -4.14
N GLU A 727 -16.59 -5.61 -4.90
CA GLU A 727 -16.51 -4.95 -6.21
C GLU A 727 -17.54 -5.58 -7.17
N LEU A 728 -17.59 -6.91 -7.25
CA LEU A 728 -18.55 -7.66 -8.06
C LEU A 728 -20.00 -7.37 -7.64
N GLU A 729 -20.30 -7.33 -6.34
CA GLU A 729 -21.62 -7.00 -5.80
C GLU A 729 -22.03 -5.56 -6.17
N SER A 730 -21.10 -4.60 -6.10
CA SER A 730 -21.36 -3.21 -6.49
C SER A 730 -21.71 -3.05 -7.98
N TRP A 731 -21.08 -3.84 -8.86
CA TRP A 731 -21.37 -3.84 -10.30
C TRP A 731 -22.58 -4.71 -10.69
N ALA A 732 -22.98 -5.65 -9.83
CA ALA A 732 -24.15 -6.50 -10.06
C ALA A 732 -25.46 -5.89 -9.52
N SER A 733 -25.39 -5.13 -8.42
CA SER A 733 -26.54 -4.47 -7.77
C SER A 733 -26.97 -3.16 -8.44
N SER A 734 -26.10 -2.55 -9.26
CA SER A 734 -26.32 -1.26 -9.90
C SER A 734 -27.25 -1.35 -11.13
N SER A 735 -28.56 -1.29 -10.87
CA SER A 735 -29.66 -1.21 -11.85
C SER A 735 -29.95 -2.48 -12.66
N SER A 736 -31.05 -2.46 -13.44
CA SER A 736 -31.63 -3.61 -14.17
C SER A 736 -30.79 -4.21 -15.30
N SER A 737 -29.55 -3.72 -15.51
CA SER A 737 -28.59 -4.22 -16.50
C SER A 737 -27.29 -4.78 -15.89
N GLY A 738 -27.13 -4.68 -14.57
CA GLY A 738 -25.99 -5.20 -13.81
C GLY A 738 -24.63 -4.81 -14.40
N LEU A 739 -23.69 -5.77 -14.42
CA LEU A 739 -22.30 -5.57 -14.87
C LEU A 739 -22.19 -4.95 -16.28
N SER A 740 -23.19 -5.17 -17.15
CA SER A 740 -23.21 -4.57 -18.49
C SER A 740 -23.56 -3.07 -18.47
N GLY A 741 -24.40 -2.63 -17.54
CA GLY A 741 -24.70 -1.22 -17.29
C GLY A 741 -23.57 -0.50 -16.56
N ALA A 742 -22.99 -1.15 -15.55
CA ALA A 742 -21.83 -0.64 -14.83
C ALA A 742 -20.66 -0.31 -15.78
N LEU A 743 -20.37 -1.21 -16.73
CA LEU A 743 -19.32 -0.99 -17.75
C LEU A 743 -19.64 0.20 -18.70
N ARG A 744 -20.91 0.38 -19.10
CA ARG A 744 -21.32 1.55 -19.91
C ARG A 744 -21.12 2.85 -19.13
N HIS A 745 -21.56 2.89 -17.87
CA HIS A 745 -21.45 4.08 -17.03
C HIS A 745 -19.98 4.48 -16.79
N THR A 746 -19.07 3.50 -16.71
CA THR A 746 -17.62 3.73 -16.64
C THR A 746 -17.07 4.32 -17.94
N ILE A 747 -17.50 3.87 -19.12
CA ILE A 747 -17.10 4.47 -20.41
C ILE A 747 -17.63 5.91 -20.52
N GLN A 748 -18.89 6.15 -20.11
CA GLN A 748 -19.50 7.48 -20.11
C GLN A 748 -18.72 8.47 -19.23
N GLY A 749 -18.34 8.05 -18.02
CA GLY A 749 -17.49 8.85 -17.13
C GLY A 749 -16.12 9.15 -17.74
N LEU A 750 -15.44 8.14 -18.33
CA LEU A 750 -14.14 8.33 -18.98
C LEU A 750 -14.22 9.31 -20.16
N VAL A 751 -15.27 9.26 -20.98
CA VAL A 751 -15.49 10.21 -22.09
C VAL A 751 -15.77 11.63 -21.57
N GLN A 752 -16.61 11.78 -20.54
CA GLN A 752 -16.90 13.09 -19.92
C GLN A 752 -15.66 13.70 -19.25
N TRP A 753 -14.84 12.88 -18.59
CA TRP A 753 -13.59 13.31 -17.97
C TRP A 753 -12.58 13.79 -19.02
N ALA A 754 -12.36 12.99 -20.07
CA ALA A 754 -11.43 13.32 -21.16
C ALA A 754 -11.86 14.55 -21.99
N MET A 755 -13.16 14.87 -22.07
CA MET A 755 -13.65 16.09 -22.72
C MET A 755 -13.34 17.38 -21.94
N HIS A 756 -13.26 17.32 -20.60
CA HIS A 756 -13.06 18.49 -19.75
C HIS A 756 -12.02 18.27 -18.63
N PRO A 757 -10.72 18.07 -18.95
CA PRO A 757 -9.69 17.73 -17.96
C PRO A 757 -9.47 18.78 -16.87
N THR A 758 -9.74 20.05 -17.17
CA THR A 758 -9.53 21.19 -16.24
C THR A 758 -10.76 21.55 -15.40
N ALA A 759 -11.94 21.01 -15.71
CA ALA A 759 -13.18 21.30 -14.97
C ALA A 759 -13.61 20.12 -14.07
N ASN A 760 -13.28 18.88 -14.47
CA ASN A 760 -13.57 17.68 -13.68
C ASN A 760 -12.43 17.39 -12.69
N SER A 761 -12.45 18.07 -11.53
CA SER A 761 -11.43 17.96 -10.48
C SER A 761 -11.35 16.59 -9.77
N MET A 762 -12.25 15.65 -10.10
CA MET A 762 -12.24 14.27 -9.62
C MET A 762 -12.20 13.32 -10.84
N PRO A 763 -11.23 12.39 -10.91
CA PRO A 763 -11.18 11.40 -11.98
C PRO A 763 -12.32 10.38 -11.86
N THR A 764 -12.72 9.80 -13.00
CA THR A 764 -13.71 8.71 -13.01
C THR A 764 -13.16 7.48 -12.27
N SER A 765 -14.01 6.79 -11.50
CA SER A 765 -13.70 5.59 -10.71
C SER A 765 -13.47 4.32 -11.56
N TYR A 766 -12.68 4.43 -12.63
CA TYR A 766 -12.28 3.31 -13.47
C TYR A 766 -11.38 2.33 -12.69
N THR A 767 -11.66 1.04 -12.85
CA THR A 767 -10.78 -0.04 -12.42
C THR A 767 -10.77 -1.10 -13.51
N HIS A 768 -9.59 -1.44 -14.03
CA HIS A 768 -9.44 -2.43 -15.10
C HIS A 768 -9.99 -3.82 -14.71
N ARG A 769 -10.07 -4.10 -13.40
CA ARG A 769 -10.76 -5.27 -12.82
C ARG A 769 -12.20 -5.42 -13.32
N GLN A 770 -12.93 -4.33 -13.56
CA GLN A 770 -14.31 -4.34 -14.06
C GLN A 770 -14.38 -4.87 -15.49
N LEU A 771 -13.48 -4.43 -16.38
CA LEU A 771 -13.39 -4.92 -17.75
C LEU A 771 -12.98 -6.41 -17.77
N MET A 772 -12.03 -6.81 -16.93
CA MET A 772 -11.61 -8.20 -16.80
C MET A 772 -12.72 -9.11 -16.24
N ALA A 773 -13.50 -8.64 -15.26
CA ALA A 773 -14.67 -9.33 -14.76
C ALA A 773 -15.75 -9.46 -15.86
N ALA A 774 -16.00 -8.39 -16.62
CA ALA A 774 -16.95 -8.43 -17.74
C ALA A 774 -16.52 -9.43 -18.83
N VAL A 775 -15.23 -9.49 -19.19
CA VAL A 775 -14.71 -10.49 -20.15
C VAL A 775 -14.84 -11.91 -19.62
N ARG A 776 -14.52 -12.16 -18.33
CA ARG A 776 -14.59 -13.50 -17.72
C ARG A 776 -16.03 -13.99 -17.50
N ILE A 777 -16.95 -13.11 -17.08
CA ILE A 777 -18.34 -13.48 -16.72
C ILE A 777 -19.28 -13.45 -17.94
N MET A 778 -19.15 -12.46 -18.82
CA MET A 778 -20.04 -12.31 -19.99
C MET A 778 -19.48 -12.97 -21.26
N GLY A 779 -18.17 -13.21 -21.31
CA GLY A 779 -17.43 -13.64 -22.50
C GLY A 779 -17.12 -12.47 -23.43
N ALA A 780 -15.87 -12.41 -23.94
CA ALA A 780 -15.34 -11.29 -24.73
C ALA A 780 -16.25 -10.81 -25.87
N LYS A 781 -17.02 -11.71 -26.52
CA LYS A 781 -17.97 -11.33 -27.57
C LYS A 781 -19.14 -10.48 -27.06
N ARG A 782 -19.67 -10.76 -25.87
CA ARG A 782 -20.73 -9.92 -25.26
C ARG A 782 -20.14 -8.60 -24.75
N THR A 783 -18.95 -8.65 -24.13
CA THR A 783 -18.24 -7.45 -23.66
C THR A 783 -17.96 -6.48 -24.80
N LEU A 784 -17.39 -6.96 -25.93
CA LEU A 784 -17.17 -6.12 -27.11
C LEU A 784 -18.47 -5.56 -27.70
N GLY A 785 -19.58 -6.32 -27.64
CA GLY A 785 -20.90 -5.81 -28.03
C GLY A 785 -21.37 -4.61 -27.18
N VAL A 786 -21.09 -4.62 -25.87
CA VAL A 786 -21.36 -3.46 -25.00
C VAL A 786 -20.45 -2.27 -25.36
N LEU A 787 -19.16 -2.52 -25.60
CA LEU A 787 -18.20 -1.48 -26.00
C LEU A 787 -18.62 -0.81 -27.32
N LEU A 788 -18.98 -1.59 -28.34
CA LEU A 788 -19.39 -1.09 -29.66
C LEU A 788 -20.71 -0.30 -29.62
N GLU A 789 -21.68 -0.76 -28.82
CA GLU A 789 -22.96 -0.06 -28.72
C GLU A 789 -22.85 1.25 -27.93
N GLU A 790 -22.01 1.31 -26.89
CA GLU A 790 -21.69 2.59 -26.23
C GLU A 790 -20.87 3.51 -27.17
N THR A 791 -19.98 2.94 -28.00
CA THR A 791 -19.28 3.70 -29.05
C THR A 791 -20.27 4.33 -30.06
N ARG A 792 -21.36 3.62 -30.41
CA ARG A 792 -22.44 4.16 -31.27
C ARG A 792 -23.12 5.35 -30.60
N ILE A 793 -23.62 5.16 -29.38
CA ILE A 793 -24.36 6.19 -28.61
C ILE A 793 -23.51 7.45 -28.42
N GLN A 794 -22.25 7.32 -28.01
CA GLN A 794 -21.35 8.46 -27.82
C GLN A 794 -20.94 9.12 -29.14
N SER A 795 -20.90 8.38 -30.26
CA SER A 795 -20.66 8.97 -31.59
C SER A 795 -21.87 9.77 -32.08
N GLU A 796 -23.08 9.28 -31.86
CA GLU A 796 -24.33 9.99 -32.15
C GLU A 796 -24.50 11.24 -31.27
N ALA A 797 -24.00 11.20 -30.03
CA ALA A 797 -23.91 12.36 -29.13
C ALA A 797 -22.79 13.37 -29.49
N GLY A 798 -22.01 13.13 -30.55
CA GLY A 798 -20.94 14.02 -31.04
C GLY A 798 -19.55 13.77 -30.44
N SER A 799 -19.41 12.88 -29.46
CA SER A 799 -18.15 12.58 -28.74
C SER A 799 -17.24 11.57 -29.45
N ALA A 800 -17.40 11.40 -30.78
CA ALA A 800 -16.88 10.28 -31.55
C ALA A 800 -15.35 10.04 -31.40
N SER A 801 -14.53 11.08 -31.49
CA SER A 801 -13.06 10.95 -31.38
C SER A 801 -12.64 10.38 -30.04
N VAL A 802 -13.11 10.98 -28.94
CA VAL A 802 -12.75 10.60 -27.58
C VAL A 802 -13.25 9.19 -27.23
N VAL A 803 -14.45 8.79 -27.67
CA VAL A 803 -14.93 7.41 -27.40
C VAL A 803 -14.14 6.35 -28.20
N PHE A 804 -13.73 6.62 -29.45
CA PHE A 804 -12.85 5.70 -30.18
C PHE A 804 -11.48 5.53 -29.52
N ASP A 805 -11.00 6.55 -28.80
CA ASP A 805 -9.71 6.50 -28.11
C ASP A 805 -9.82 5.80 -26.75
N VAL A 806 -10.83 6.15 -25.94
CA VAL A 806 -11.15 5.44 -24.68
C VAL A 806 -11.40 3.95 -24.94
N VAL A 807 -12.29 3.61 -25.87
CA VAL A 807 -12.65 2.22 -26.17
C VAL A 807 -11.52 1.50 -26.94
N GLY A 808 -10.82 2.19 -27.83
CA GLY A 808 -9.65 1.64 -28.53
C GLY A 808 -8.53 1.25 -27.57
N ALA A 809 -8.22 2.10 -26.60
CA ALA A 809 -7.25 1.80 -25.55
C ALA A 809 -7.76 0.68 -24.62
N MET A 810 -9.02 0.71 -24.16
CA MET A 810 -9.61 -0.40 -23.38
C MET A 810 -9.57 -1.76 -24.12
N VAL A 811 -9.56 -1.78 -25.46
CA VAL A 811 -9.36 -3.02 -26.24
C VAL A 811 -7.89 -3.38 -26.40
N CYS A 812 -6.96 -2.41 -26.36
CA CYS A 812 -5.52 -2.64 -26.42
C CYS A 812 -4.88 -2.97 -25.06
N SER A 813 -5.54 -2.67 -23.94
CA SER A 813 -4.99 -2.88 -22.59
C SER A 813 -4.53 -4.34 -22.37
N PRO A 814 -3.29 -4.56 -21.90
CA PRO A 814 -2.72 -5.90 -21.79
C PRO A 814 -3.39 -6.70 -20.67
N ASN A 815 -3.86 -7.90 -20.98
CA ASN A 815 -4.40 -8.82 -20.00
C ASN A 815 -3.30 -9.80 -19.55
N VAL A 816 -2.78 -9.58 -18.34
CA VAL A 816 -1.76 -10.44 -17.69
C VAL A 816 -2.11 -11.93 -17.81
N THR A 817 -3.38 -12.30 -17.61
CA THR A 817 -3.82 -13.71 -17.66
C THR A 817 -4.05 -14.29 -19.06
N ASN A 818 -3.60 -13.63 -20.13
CA ASN A 818 -3.84 -14.08 -21.50
C ASN A 818 -2.64 -13.94 -22.46
N GLU A 819 -1.54 -13.29 -22.07
CA GLU A 819 -0.47 -12.86 -23.00
C GLU A 819 0.94 -13.43 -22.69
N GLY A 820 1.09 -14.26 -21.65
CA GLY A 820 2.29 -15.06 -21.34
C GLY A 820 2.57 -16.17 -22.37
N GLY A 821 2.78 -15.81 -23.63
CA GLY A 821 3.10 -16.74 -24.72
C GLY A 821 2.92 -16.07 -26.07
N GLY A 822 4.04 -15.90 -26.79
CA GLY A 822 4.14 -15.25 -28.09
C GLY A 822 3.39 -15.97 -29.22
N PRO A 823 3.57 -15.54 -30.48
CA PRO A 823 2.96 -16.23 -31.62
C PRO A 823 3.44 -17.69 -31.66
N PRO A 824 2.55 -18.69 -31.80
CA PRO A 824 2.96 -20.08 -31.81
C PRO A 824 3.86 -20.34 -33.03
N THR A 825 5.12 -20.67 -32.78
CA THR A 825 5.98 -21.22 -33.82
C THR A 825 5.39 -22.57 -34.24
N THR A 826 5.25 -22.79 -35.56
CA THR A 826 4.51 -23.93 -36.13
C THR A 826 5.17 -25.30 -35.95
N SER A 827 6.14 -25.41 -35.03
CA SER A 827 6.94 -26.61 -34.76
C SER A 827 6.47 -27.40 -33.53
N GLN A 828 5.67 -26.82 -32.63
CA GLN A 828 5.19 -27.48 -31.40
C GLN A 828 3.77 -28.06 -31.54
N MET A 829 3.58 -28.99 -32.48
CA MET A 829 2.31 -29.72 -32.65
C MET A 829 2.41 -31.25 -32.54
N LEU A 830 3.62 -31.80 -32.36
CA LEU A 830 3.84 -33.20 -32.01
C LEU A 830 4.88 -33.29 -30.90
N ASP A 831 4.68 -34.23 -29.97
CA ASP A 831 5.74 -34.72 -29.11
C ASP A 831 6.55 -35.84 -29.79
N SER A 832 7.64 -36.28 -29.14
CA SER A 832 8.52 -37.37 -29.61
C SER A 832 7.85 -38.75 -29.72
N SER A 833 6.60 -38.90 -29.27
CA SER A 833 5.78 -40.11 -29.41
C SER A 833 4.70 -40.00 -30.50
N GLY A 834 4.57 -38.83 -31.13
CA GLY A 834 3.58 -38.57 -32.18
C GLY A 834 2.19 -38.22 -31.65
N SER A 835 2.03 -37.90 -30.36
CA SER A 835 0.75 -37.49 -29.80
C SER A 835 0.46 -36.00 -30.10
N VAL A 836 -0.82 -35.68 -30.28
CA VAL A 836 -1.28 -34.30 -30.50
C VAL A 836 -1.66 -33.71 -29.15
N THR A 837 -0.88 -32.73 -28.70
CA THR A 837 -1.17 -31.99 -27.46
C THR A 837 -2.45 -31.17 -27.63
N TRP A 838 -3.44 -31.42 -26.79
CA TRP A 838 -4.65 -30.59 -26.74
C TRP A 838 -4.30 -29.24 -26.12
N SER A 839 -4.07 -28.24 -26.97
CA SER A 839 -3.87 -26.87 -26.51
C SER A 839 -5.11 -26.42 -25.73
N ALA A 840 -4.91 -26.06 -24.46
CA ALA A 840 -5.97 -25.54 -23.61
C ALA A 840 -6.62 -24.33 -24.30
N GLN A 841 -7.95 -24.30 -24.37
CA GLN A 841 -8.69 -23.35 -25.20
C GLN A 841 -8.51 -21.90 -24.70
N ARG A 842 -7.44 -21.23 -25.17
CA ARG A 842 -7.05 -19.86 -24.81
C ARG A 842 -8.23 -18.92 -25.05
N ALA A 843 -8.71 -18.27 -23.98
CA ALA A 843 -9.94 -17.49 -24.03
C ALA A 843 -9.80 -16.30 -24.98
N LEU A 844 -10.68 -16.21 -25.99
CA LEU A 844 -10.60 -15.21 -27.05
C LEU A 844 -10.48 -13.79 -26.48
N THR A 845 -9.43 -13.06 -26.88
CA THR A 845 -9.21 -11.68 -26.45
C THR A 845 -10.15 -10.71 -27.16
N LEU A 846 -10.39 -9.53 -26.57
CA LEU A 846 -11.18 -8.47 -27.22
C LEU A 846 -10.62 -8.11 -28.61
N ARG A 847 -9.28 -8.07 -28.75
CA ARG A 847 -8.57 -7.86 -30.02
C ARG A 847 -8.89 -8.95 -31.05
N GLN A 848 -8.84 -10.23 -30.66
CA GLN A 848 -9.16 -11.35 -31.56
C GLN A 848 -10.63 -11.33 -32.01
N VAL A 849 -11.57 -11.03 -31.11
CA VAL A 849 -13.00 -10.90 -31.46
C VAL A 849 -13.21 -9.71 -32.39
N LEU A 850 -12.62 -8.54 -32.11
CA LEU A 850 -12.74 -7.35 -32.95
C LEU A 850 -12.20 -7.60 -34.37
N ARG A 851 -11.04 -8.25 -34.49
CA ARG A 851 -10.46 -8.65 -35.80
C ARG A 851 -11.39 -9.61 -36.55
N SER A 852 -12.05 -10.55 -35.87
CA SER A 852 -13.04 -11.44 -36.48
C SER A 852 -14.32 -10.71 -36.93
N CYS A 853 -14.79 -9.74 -36.15
CA CYS A 853 -15.90 -8.87 -36.54
C CYS A 853 -15.55 -8.03 -37.77
N ALA A 854 -14.35 -7.43 -37.81
CA ALA A 854 -13.89 -6.62 -38.95
C ALA A 854 -13.74 -7.44 -40.24
N GLN A 855 -13.21 -8.67 -40.16
CA GLN A 855 -13.17 -9.62 -41.28
C GLN A 855 -14.57 -10.00 -41.80
N ARG A 856 -15.62 -9.87 -40.97
CA ARG A 856 -17.02 -10.09 -41.34
C ARG A 856 -17.79 -8.80 -41.69
N ALA A 857 -17.16 -7.63 -41.61
CA ALA A 857 -17.84 -6.34 -41.74
C ALA A 857 -18.56 -6.18 -43.09
N GLY A 858 -18.03 -6.74 -44.19
CA GLY A 858 -18.70 -6.71 -45.50
C GLY A 858 -20.04 -7.47 -45.56
N LYS A 859 -20.29 -8.41 -44.64
CA LYS A 859 -21.62 -9.03 -44.46
C LYS A 859 -22.47 -8.25 -43.45
N MET A 860 -21.85 -7.74 -42.40
CA MET A 860 -22.55 -6.87 -41.43
C MET A 860 -23.04 -5.57 -42.08
N GLN A 861 -22.41 -5.09 -43.16
CA GLN A 861 -22.83 -3.91 -43.90
C GLN A 861 -24.18 -4.08 -44.61
N GLU A 862 -24.61 -5.32 -44.87
CA GLU A 862 -25.94 -5.64 -45.40
C GLU A 862 -27.03 -5.61 -44.29
N ASP A 863 -26.65 -5.85 -43.02
CA ASP A 863 -27.54 -5.89 -41.85
C ASP A 863 -27.60 -4.54 -41.07
N ASP A 864 -26.44 -3.96 -40.74
CA ASP A 864 -26.25 -2.68 -40.02
C ASP A 864 -24.96 -2.00 -40.48
N ALA A 865 -25.10 -1.10 -41.45
CA ALA A 865 -23.98 -0.34 -42.03
C ALA A 865 -23.27 0.58 -41.02
N VAL A 866 -23.98 1.08 -39.99
CA VAL A 866 -23.40 1.97 -38.97
C VAL A 866 -22.49 1.17 -38.03
N LEU A 867 -22.95 0.00 -37.58
CA LEU A 867 -22.13 -0.90 -36.78
C LEU A 867 -20.94 -1.44 -37.57
N ALA A 868 -21.12 -1.76 -38.86
CA ALA A 868 -20.01 -2.17 -39.73
C ALA A 868 -18.94 -1.07 -39.84
N GLU A 869 -19.33 0.20 -39.98
CA GLU A 869 -18.38 1.32 -39.98
C GLU A 869 -17.68 1.49 -38.62
N ILE A 870 -18.42 1.46 -37.51
CA ILE A 870 -17.84 1.58 -36.15
C ILE A 870 -16.82 0.46 -35.89
N VAL A 871 -17.15 -0.79 -36.26
CA VAL A 871 -16.23 -1.93 -36.16
C VAL A 871 -14.96 -1.72 -36.98
N ILE A 872 -15.07 -1.23 -38.23
CA ILE A 872 -13.90 -0.96 -39.08
C ILE A 872 -13.06 0.21 -38.51
N ARG A 873 -13.68 1.29 -38.04
CA ARG A 873 -13.00 2.44 -37.43
C ARG A 873 -12.25 2.03 -36.16
N LEU A 874 -12.90 1.33 -35.24
CA LEU A 874 -12.29 0.82 -34.00
C LEU A 874 -11.18 -0.18 -34.30
N HIS A 875 -11.38 -1.10 -35.24
CA HIS A 875 -10.34 -2.06 -35.64
C HIS A 875 -9.11 -1.37 -36.24
N ARG A 876 -9.30 -0.35 -37.10
CA ARG A 876 -8.18 0.45 -37.62
C ARG A 876 -7.44 1.23 -36.53
N ARG A 877 -8.15 1.76 -35.52
CA ARG A 877 -7.53 2.43 -34.36
C ARG A 877 -6.70 1.44 -33.54
N VAL A 878 -7.28 0.28 -33.20
CA VAL A 878 -6.61 -0.81 -32.46
C VAL A 878 -5.40 -1.38 -33.22
N GLU A 879 -5.52 -1.72 -34.51
CA GLU A 879 -4.37 -2.19 -35.29
C GLU A 879 -3.33 -1.07 -35.49
N GLY A 880 -3.75 0.20 -35.57
CA GLY A 880 -2.83 1.35 -35.57
C GLY A 880 -2.02 1.48 -34.27
N HIS A 881 -2.61 1.13 -33.13
CA HIS A 881 -1.91 1.06 -31.83
C HIS A 881 -0.98 -0.17 -31.71
N MET A 882 -1.07 -1.15 -32.63
CA MET A 882 -0.37 -2.43 -32.56
C MET A 882 0.66 -2.63 -33.68
N ALA A 883 0.50 -1.97 -34.84
CA ALA A 883 1.43 -2.06 -35.97
C ALA A 883 2.81 -1.43 -35.68
N VAL A 884 2.88 -0.55 -34.66
CA VAL A 884 4.14 0.01 -34.13
C VAL A 884 4.92 -1.00 -33.27
N ALA A 885 4.29 -2.12 -32.88
CA ALA A 885 4.81 -3.09 -31.92
C ALA A 885 5.17 -4.47 -32.52
N LEU A 886 5.30 -4.58 -33.84
CA LEU A 886 5.78 -5.81 -34.51
C LEU A 886 6.86 -5.48 -35.55
N PRO A 887 8.05 -6.11 -35.48
CA PRO A 887 9.06 -5.92 -36.51
C PRO A 887 8.61 -6.59 -37.81
N GLN A 888 8.39 -5.79 -38.86
CA GLN A 888 8.41 -6.33 -40.22
C GLN A 888 9.87 -6.64 -40.58
N PRO A 889 10.21 -7.87 -41.01
CA PRO A 889 11.49 -8.10 -41.67
C PRO A 889 11.48 -7.24 -42.93
N GLN A 890 12.43 -6.31 -43.03
CA GLN A 890 12.47 -5.36 -44.15
C GLN A 890 12.60 -6.14 -45.47
N ALA A 891 11.57 -6.05 -46.32
CA ALA A 891 11.69 -6.44 -47.71
C ALA A 891 12.75 -5.56 -48.35
N ILE A 892 13.86 -6.17 -48.79
CA ILE A 892 14.98 -5.47 -49.42
C ILE A 892 14.43 -4.69 -50.61
N LEU A 893 14.51 -3.35 -50.53
CA LEU A 893 14.10 -2.50 -51.64
C LEU A 893 15.16 -2.63 -52.74
N GLU A 894 14.82 -3.33 -53.83
CA GLU A 894 15.73 -3.54 -54.95
C GLU A 894 16.13 -2.18 -55.58
N ALA A 895 17.39 -1.79 -55.41
CA ALA A 895 17.99 -0.72 -56.18
C ALA A 895 18.15 -1.20 -57.64
N PRO A 896 17.61 -0.48 -58.65
CA PRO A 896 17.55 -0.99 -60.01
C PRO A 896 18.90 -0.93 -60.73
N GLY A 897 19.67 -2.01 -60.61
CA GLY A 897 20.58 -2.50 -61.64
C GLY A 897 22.03 -1.99 -61.63
N MET A 898 22.94 -2.87 -61.20
CA MET A 898 24.10 -3.18 -62.03
C MET A 898 24.44 -4.66 -61.95
N GLN A 899 24.61 -5.29 -63.11
CA GLN A 899 24.84 -6.72 -63.26
C GLN A 899 26.36 -6.97 -63.31
N LEU A 900 26.91 -7.61 -62.28
CA LEU A 900 28.30 -8.11 -62.29
C LEU A 900 28.34 -9.56 -61.80
N ASP A 901 29.00 -10.39 -62.61
CA ASP A 901 29.18 -11.82 -62.44
C ASP A 901 30.50 -12.12 -61.71
N LEU A 902 30.48 -13.02 -60.72
CA LEU A 902 31.67 -13.49 -60.00
C LEU A 902 31.51 -14.98 -59.60
N THR A 903 31.99 -15.88 -60.46
CA THR A 903 32.10 -17.31 -60.15
C THR A 903 33.38 -17.63 -59.37
N GLY A 904 33.23 -18.04 -58.10
CA GLY A 904 34.31 -18.56 -57.25
C GLY A 904 35.18 -17.48 -56.58
N GLY A 905 35.86 -17.76 -55.47
CA GLY A 905 35.87 -18.99 -54.65
C GLY A 905 37.23 -19.21 -53.99
N GLY A 906 37.26 -19.32 -52.65
CA GLY A 906 38.49 -19.56 -51.89
C GLY A 906 38.48 -18.95 -50.48
N ASP A 907 38.54 -19.82 -49.48
CA ASP A 907 38.80 -19.58 -48.05
C ASP A 907 40.30 -19.97 -47.76
N PRO A 908 40.95 -19.74 -46.59
CA PRO A 908 40.70 -18.85 -45.43
C PRO A 908 41.84 -17.82 -45.19
N GLY A 909 41.76 -16.95 -44.15
CA GLY A 909 42.79 -15.91 -43.93
C GLY A 909 42.90 -15.14 -42.60
N LEU A 910 42.81 -15.79 -41.43
CA LEU A 910 43.39 -15.41 -40.12
C LEU A 910 43.58 -13.91 -39.69
N ASN A 911 42.71 -13.48 -38.75
CA ASN A 911 42.99 -12.70 -37.53
C ASN A 911 43.55 -11.24 -37.56
N PRO A 912 43.40 -10.47 -36.45
CA PRO A 912 43.45 -9.00 -36.46
C PRO A 912 44.61 -8.38 -35.65
N GLY A 913 44.73 -7.05 -35.68
CA GLY A 913 45.63 -6.30 -34.78
C GLY A 913 45.57 -4.77 -34.91
N LEU A 914 45.01 -4.14 -33.88
CA LEU A 914 45.17 -2.76 -33.37
C LEU A 914 46.34 -1.92 -33.97
N GLY A 915 46.08 -0.65 -34.30
CA GLY A 915 47.08 0.24 -34.94
C GLY A 915 46.78 1.75 -34.95
N ASP A 916 46.38 2.30 -33.80
CA ASP A 916 46.64 3.66 -33.27
C ASP A 916 46.52 4.98 -34.09
N VAL A 917 45.94 5.98 -33.38
CA VAL A 917 45.97 7.47 -33.46
C VAL A 917 46.39 8.29 -34.71
N ASP A 918 45.61 9.36 -34.90
CA ASP A 918 45.97 10.74 -35.31
C ASP A 918 46.81 11.03 -36.58
N ALA A 919 46.12 11.55 -37.60
CA ALA A 919 46.71 12.45 -38.60
C ALA A 919 45.74 13.57 -39.01
N MET A 920 45.86 14.73 -38.34
CA MET A 920 45.16 15.98 -38.66
C MET A 920 45.71 16.60 -39.96
N ALA A 921 44.85 17.03 -40.92
CA ALA A 921 44.84 18.37 -41.54
C ALA A 921 44.23 18.51 -42.96
N ALA A 922 43.62 19.69 -43.17
CA ALA A 922 43.60 20.53 -44.38
C ALA A 922 42.65 20.25 -45.57
N ALA A 923 42.22 21.38 -46.17
CA ALA A 923 41.47 21.58 -47.43
C ALA A 923 40.07 20.92 -47.55
N GLY A 924 38.95 21.63 -47.73
CA GLY A 924 38.70 23.08 -47.74
C GLY A 924 38.24 23.64 -49.10
N GLY A 925 37.25 24.55 -49.10
CA GLY A 925 36.91 25.36 -50.27
C GLY A 925 35.42 25.65 -50.48
N VAL A 926 35.07 26.94 -50.38
CA VAL A 926 34.12 27.68 -51.26
C VAL A 926 32.68 27.15 -51.44
N GLY A 927 31.71 27.99 -51.03
CA GLY A 927 30.78 28.54 -52.04
C GLY A 927 29.29 28.67 -51.66
N GLY A 928 28.79 29.91 -51.70
CA GLY A 928 27.39 30.19 -52.04
C GLY A 928 26.55 30.87 -50.96
N ASP A 929 25.96 32.01 -51.35
CA ASP A 929 24.96 32.88 -50.73
C ASP A 929 24.08 32.33 -49.57
N GLY A 930 23.66 33.14 -48.59
CA GLY A 930 23.83 34.59 -48.44
C GLY A 930 22.51 35.37 -48.47
N LEU A 931 21.96 35.65 -47.29
CA LEU A 931 20.96 36.70 -47.08
C LEU A 931 20.99 37.14 -45.61
N ALA A 932 21.59 38.31 -45.35
CA ALA A 932 21.60 38.93 -44.04
C ALA A 932 20.56 40.06 -43.98
N VAL A 933 19.96 40.28 -42.81
CA VAL A 933 19.21 41.49 -42.48
C VAL A 933 19.56 41.89 -41.03
N ASP A 934 19.95 43.14 -40.84
CA ASP A 934 20.24 43.74 -39.52
C ASP A 934 19.01 43.64 -38.60
N ALA A 935 19.13 43.16 -37.36
CA ALA A 935 19.86 43.74 -36.22
C ALA A 935 19.17 44.98 -35.60
N VAL A 936 18.59 44.79 -34.41
CA VAL A 936 18.34 45.84 -33.42
C VAL A 936 18.73 45.27 -32.05
N GLY A 937 19.80 45.80 -31.48
CA GLY A 937 20.16 45.57 -30.07
C GLY A 937 19.77 46.78 -29.23
N LEU A 938 19.29 46.53 -28.02
CA LEU A 938 19.13 47.55 -26.97
C LEU A 938 19.55 46.96 -25.63
N ASP A 939 20.60 47.53 -25.07
CA ASP A 939 21.21 47.22 -23.77
C ASP A 939 21.14 48.49 -22.88
N ALA A 940 21.72 48.42 -21.67
CA ALA A 940 21.90 49.47 -20.66
C ALA A 940 20.87 49.52 -19.51
N THR A 941 21.01 48.54 -18.61
CA THR A 941 21.37 48.75 -17.19
C THR A 941 20.90 50.02 -16.44
N SER A 942 20.30 49.83 -15.26
CA SER A 942 20.62 50.65 -14.07
C SER A 942 20.35 49.88 -12.76
N GLU A 943 21.28 49.96 -11.81
CA GLU A 943 21.19 49.28 -10.50
C GLU A 943 20.39 50.06 -9.43
N ARG A 944 20.18 49.36 -8.30
CA ARG A 944 20.33 49.80 -6.89
C ARG A 944 19.11 50.23 -6.06
N ASP A 945 19.08 49.62 -4.87
CA ASP A 945 18.48 50.05 -3.59
C ASP A 945 16.93 50.19 -3.58
N LEU A 946 16.20 50.04 -2.46
CA LEU A 946 16.58 50.02 -1.04
C LEU A 946 15.62 49.12 -0.20
N PHE A 947 15.93 48.88 1.07
CA PHE A 947 15.14 48.11 2.04
C PHE A 947 13.69 48.60 2.28
N GLY A 948 12.74 47.65 2.33
CA GLY A 948 11.77 47.55 3.44
C GLY A 948 10.32 47.98 3.18
N GLY A 949 9.36 47.14 3.62
CA GLY A 949 7.93 47.47 3.73
C GLY A 949 7.03 46.23 3.75
N LEU A 950 6.26 46.04 4.83
CA LEU A 950 5.08 45.16 4.85
C LEU A 950 3.86 45.97 4.39
N ASP A 951 2.86 45.33 3.76
CA ASP A 951 1.56 45.09 4.42
C ASP A 951 0.73 44.02 3.67
N THR A 952 -0.38 43.58 4.26
CA THR A 952 -1.24 42.49 3.76
C THR A 952 -2.73 42.87 3.69
N SER A 953 -3.31 42.83 2.50
CA SER A 953 -4.75 42.57 2.25
C SER A 953 -4.89 42.05 0.80
N MET A 954 -5.67 41.02 0.44
CA MET A 954 -6.96 40.48 0.91
C MET A 954 -8.17 41.29 0.42
N ASP A 955 -8.73 40.89 -0.73
CA ASP A 955 -10.16 40.61 -0.93
C ASP A 955 -10.46 40.08 -2.37
N MET A 956 -11.74 39.79 -2.64
CA MET A 956 -12.32 39.24 -3.89
C MET A 956 -12.03 37.74 -4.16
N PHE A 957 -13.01 36.87 -4.46
CA PHE A 957 -14.41 37.09 -4.84
C PHE A 957 -15.41 36.31 -3.97
N GLY A 958 -16.55 36.95 -3.65
CA GLY A 958 -17.77 36.30 -3.14
C GLY A 958 -18.81 36.11 -4.24
N TRP A 959 -19.84 35.29 -3.97
CA TRP A 959 -20.93 34.95 -4.90
C TRP A 959 -22.04 36.01 -4.98
N ASP A 960 -22.80 35.98 -6.08
CA ASP A 960 -24.27 36.03 -6.12
C ASP A 960 -24.75 35.54 -7.52
N GLY A 961 -25.95 34.99 -7.72
CA GLY A 961 -27.03 34.66 -6.79
C GLY A 961 -28.34 34.27 -7.52
N MET A 962 -29.36 33.83 -6.77
CA MET A 962 -30.75 33.53 -7.20
C MET A 962 -30.94 32.28 -8.12
N ASP A 963 -32.13 31.65 -8.21
CA ASP A 963 -33.47 32.06 -7.71
C ASP A 963 -34.32 30.90 -7.12
N LEU A 964 -35.53 31.23 -6.68
CA LEU A 964 -36.52 30.42 -5.94
C LEU A 964 -37.24 29.34 -6.79
N THR A 965 -37.68 28.26 -6.12
CA THR A 965 -39.07 27.71 -6.04
C THR A 965 -39.13 26.18 -5.94
N GLY A 966 -40.20 25.63 -5.33
CA GLY A 966 -40.76 24.33 -5.76
C GLY A 966 -40.84 23.17 -4.77
N SER A 967 -41.81 23.23 -3.84
CA SER A 967 -42.32 22.13 -2.97
C SER A 967 -41.52 21.81 -1.70
#